data_AF-A0A6V8F0B5-F1
#
_entry.id   AF-A0A6V8F0B5-F1
#
_cell.length_a   1.000
_cell.length_b   1.000
_cell.length_c   1.000
_cell.angle_alpha   90.00
_cell.angle_beta   90.00
_cell.angle_gamma   90.00
#
_symmetry.space_group_name_H-M   'P 1'
#
loop_
_entity.id
_entity.type
_entity.pdbx_description
1 polymer ?
#
loop_
_entity_poly.entity_id
_entity_poly.type
_entity_poly.pdbx_seq_one_letter_code
_entity_poly.pdbx_strand_id
1 'polypeptide(L)'
;MNSGMMSRSSLRENQAVSEIVGTLFLITIAIGLFSAITLIILNPWTNFSDVSPPKITLVGTVMGNNITIEHRGGIPLDQKTKITMTIASDVDTFNISEAGYWNDENNDGWWNIGERVVYPYTEGSLQGKQVMCTIVDVHKNIIIFDKILQDGSSAFSPYTTALFPDDVGETSATLKMYYNFFNNTYFTSGHLNFTYGLFGGPFLNSPSVKPLSIDGWYGQQLTGLLSGTLYEYWAWMNCSNGTMRAGPISFYTYRSTRGLWHFDELTGSTIAHDAMNPISNGTVHDATFITEGKVNGSLNFTGVTNYVDVPHHPKFNLTNEITIETWINVSKIGAQFPGNVSEISSKNMSDIIGNACLEADLIQVIGTIYAIAYRDNTSAYVTTFQMTNDGVFQGVIDTKSIAVPHFFEPDIIKIHSNIYAIVYGAADDQTEAKNHMVTLTINGNGTIGEIIDTFDFPEYYGREPNIINIGTNVYAIAVGGTSYEVLPTGYLVTVTIDDLGNIGPTIIDKVKFPQTSCSETSIVYIASDIYAIAYNGYGATSGNGYIITVHILNNGSIIEPLEETFQYGLPEDGLEPTMIHVTNDIYAIAYGADSNDHLRTGFIKTLSISSLGHVINGSIDILPFYTYLSPIDYNFKTDIMHIDNELYAVSFSGGNNTNWERGFLTTISIDDTGNISDTALFIYEFKGRSALGSTALNLLSHVDRLIIVYGSINSSESGFLTMEKIDLIGEQKLIIHKGDSYAIMVNYNLLTAWMTIGNTTYTLSGTLSFDTWTRIDLTYGGGLLKLYINDVIQTGGSESCSGTIKNNTDHLIFGGGLFGAIDEIKIFRGVYVPT
;
A
#
# COMPACT_ATOMS: atom_id res chain seq x y z
N MET A 1 81.44 12.82 49.12
CA MET A 1 81.55 11.49 49.74
C MET A 1 80.18 11.11 50.29
N ASN A 2 79.64 9.97 49.86
CA ASN A 2 78.57 9.12 50.44
C ASN A 2 77.29 9.79 51.00
N SER A 3 76.09 9.22 50.95
CA SER A 3 75.47 8.01 50.38
C SER A 3 73.98 8.16 50.77
N GLY A 4 73.05 7.72 49.91
CA GLY A 4 71.64 8.11 50.01
C GLY A 4 70.80 7.49 51.13
N MET A 5 69.51 7.87 51.14
CA MET A 5 68.40 6.99 51.49
C MET A 5 67.10 7.52 50.89
N MET A 6 66.36 6.59 50.29
CA MET A 6 65.28 6.75 49.30
C MET A 6 64.00 7.41 49.84
N SER A 7 63.31 8.13 48.95
CA SER A 7 61.96 8.67 49.16
C SER A 7 60.90 7.56 49.23
N ARG A 8 60.13 7.58 50.30
CA ARG A 8 59.06 6.64 50.66
C ARG A 8 57.71 6.95 49.98
N SER A 9 57.69 7.49 48.76
CA SER A 9 56.48 7.98 48.10
C SER A 9 55.91 7.08 46.99
N SER A 10 56.64 6.06 46.50
CA SER A 10 56.16 5.24 45.37
C SER A 10 55.34 3.99 45.74
N LEU A 11 55.15 3.71 47.04
CA LEU A 11 54.42 2.50 47.48
C LEU A 11 52.90 2.69 47.64
N ARG A 12 52.40 3.93 47.59
CA ARG A 12 50.95 4.22 47.75
C ARG A 12 50.15 4.14 46.45
N GLU A 13 50.75 4.46 45.29
CA GLU A 13 50.04 4.41 44.00
C GLU A 13 49.79 2.98 43.51
N ASN A 14 50.69 2.03 43.81
CA ASN A 14 50.51 0.62 43.43
C ASN A 14 49.43 -0.11 44.25
N GLN A 15 49.04 0.40 45.43
CA GLN A 15 47.93 -0.17 46.19
C GLN A 15 46.57 0.18 45.55
N ALA A 16 46.39 1.41 45.06
CA ALA A 16 45.14 1.84 44.43
C ALA A 16 44.88 1.10 43.11
N VAL A 17 45.93 0.89 42.30
CA VAL A 17 45.82 0.13 41.04
C VAL A 17 45.55 -1.36 41.32
N SER A 18 46.17 -1.93 42.37
CA SER A 18 45.92 -3.32 42.78
C SER A 18 44.51 -3.53 43.34
N GLU A 19 43.93 -2.56 44.03
CA GLU A 19 42.54 -2.63 44.51
C GLU A 19 41.53 -2.56 43.37
N ILE A 20 41.76 -1.69 42.38
CA ILE A 20 40.86 -1.55 41.22
C ILE A 20 40.88 -2.82 40.37
N VAL A 21 42.08 -3.36 40.09
CA VAL A 21 42.21 -4.62 39.33
C VAL A 21 41.63 -5.81 40.11
N GLY A 22 41.84 -5.87 41.43
CA GLY A 22 41.24 -6.89 42.28
C GLY A 22 39.71 -6.83 42.29
N THR A 23 39.14 -5.62 42.33
CA THR A 23 37.68 -5.41 42.31
C THR A 23 37.08 -5.78 40.96
N LEU A 24 37.70 -5.39 39.84
CA LEU A 24 37.28 -5.79 38.50
C LEU A 24 37.33 -7.30 38.31
N PHE A 25 38.36 -7.97 38.85
CA PHE A 25 38.48 -9.42 38.79
C PHE A 25 37.37 -10.12 39.59
N LEU A 26 37.06 -9.62 40.79
CA LEU A 26 35.97 -10.11 41.62
C LEU A 26 34.59 -9.91 40.98
N ILE A 27 34.35 -8.75 40.36
CA ILE A 27 33.11 -8.48 39.62
C ILE A 27 32.98 -9.41 38.43
N THR A 28 34.06 -9.65 37.68
CA THR A 28 34.04 -10.56 36.52
C THR A 28 33.74 -12.00 36.93
N ILE A 29 34.36 -12.48 38.02
CA ILE A 29 34.05 -13.81 38.58
C ILE A 29 32.60 -13.86 39.09
N ALA A 30 32.12 -12.82 39.78
CA ALA A 30 30.76 -12.78 40.28
C ALA A 30 29.74 -12.81 39.13
N ILE A 31 29.94 -12.01 38.07
CA ILE A 31 29.07 -12.00 36.88
C ILE A 31 29.12 -13.36 36.18
N GLY A 32 30.29 -13.99 36.07
CA GLY A 32 30.44 -15.34 35.50
C GLY A 32 29.70 -16.39 36.33
N LEU A 33 29.84 -16.34 37.66
CA LEU A 33 29.19 -17.28 38.58
C LEU A 33 27.67 -17.08 38.59
N PHE A 34 27.19 -15.84 38.65
CA PHE A 34 25.77 -15.53 38.61
C PHE A 34 25.16 -15.83 37.24
N SER A 35 25.87 -15.61 36.13
CA SER A 35 25.43 -16.03 34.79
C SER A 35 25.35 -17.55 34.69
N ALA A 36 26.32 -18.29 35.23
CA ALA A 36 26.30 -19.74 35.26
C ALA A 36 25.15 -20.28 36.13
N ILE A 37 24.92 -19.70 37.31
CA ILE A 37 23.78 -20.03 38.17
C ILE A 37 22.46 -19.69 37.47
N THR A 38 22.39 -18.55 36.77
CA THR A 38 21.21 -18.13 36.02
C THR A 38 20.96 -19.09 34.85
N LEU A 39 21.99 -19.55 34.14
CA LEU A 39 21.88 -20.61 33.14
C LEU A 39 21.42 -21.94 33.74
N ILE A 40 21.89 -22.30 34.95
CA ILE A 40 21.44 -23.52 35.64
C ILE A 40 19.98 -23.40 36.11
N ILE A 41 19.54 -22.21 36.54
CA ILE A 41 18.17 -21.93 36.99
C ILE A 41 17.21 -21.76 35.79
N LEU A 42 17.65 -21.15 34.69
CA LEU A 42 16.84 -20.87 33.50
C LEU A 42 16.91 -21.97 32.44
N ASN A 43 17.78 -22.98 32.56
CA ASN A 43 17.78 -24.13 31.66
C ASN A 43 16.52 -24.99 31.94
N PRO A 44 15.51 -25.01 31.04
CA PRO A 44 14.24 -25.67 31.30
C PRO A 44 14.31 -27.20 31.23
N TRP A 45 15.49 -27.77 30.97
CA TRP A 45 15.59 -29.17 30.55
C TRP A 45 15.89 -30.19 31.66
N THR A 46 16.00 -29.82 32.95
CA THR A 46 16.41 -30.84 33.94
C THR A 46 15.78 -30.87 35.32
N ASN A 47 14.91 -29.97 35.81
CA ASN A 47 14.37 -30.17 37.18
C ASN A 47 13.00 -29.55 37.54
N PHE A 48 12.13 -29.30 36.55
CA PHE A 48 10.70 -29.41 36.82
C PHE A 48 10.23 -30.65 36.09
N SER A 49 9.94 -31.72 36.84
CA SER A 49 9.06 -32.77 36.36
C SER A 49 7.85 -32.07 35.75
N ASP A 50 7.68 -32.21 34.45
CA ASP A 50 6.52 -31.74 33.73
C ASP A 50 5.28 -32.31 34.45
N VAL A 51 4.69 -31.52 35.34
CA VAL A 51 3.48 -31.87 36.11
C VAL A 51 2.24 -31.79 35.23
N SER A 52 2.42 -31.46 33.95
CA SER A 52 1.38 -31.64 32.96
C SER A 52 1.12 -33.15 32.80
N PRO A 53 -0.13 -33.62 32.98
CA PRO A 53 -0.47 -35.00 32.68
C PRO A 53 -0.09 -35.30 31.23
N PRO A 54 0.43 -36.52 30.93
CA PRO A 54 0.79 -36.89 29.57
C PRO A 54 -0.40 -36.61 28.64
N LYS A 55 -0.16 -35.97 27.49
CA LYS A 55 -1.21 -35.71 26.50
C LYS A 55 -1.66 -37.03 25.91
N ILE A 56 -2.73 -37.59 26.46
CA ILE A 56 -3.28 -38.90 26.10
C ILE A 56 -4.81 -38.83 26.05
N THR A 57 -5.38 -39.61 25.14
CA THR A 57 -6.81 -39.81 24.98
C THR A 57 -7.13 -41.25 25.32
N LEU A 58 -7.82 -41.44 26.44
CA LEU A 58 -8.30 -42.75 26.90
C LEU A 58 -9.82 -42.77 26.82
N VAL A 59 -10.36 -43.92 26.41
CA VAL A 59 -11.81 -44.16 26.36
C VAL A 59 -12.12 -45.36 27.24
N GLY A 60 -12.94 -45.13 28.27
CA GLY A 60 -13.47 -46.20 29.11
C GLY A 60 -14.89 -46.56 28.69
N THR A 61 -15.18 -47.85 28.64
CA THR A 61 -16.49 -48.40 28.27
C THR A 61 -16.88 -49.53 29.23
N VAL A 62 -18.16 -49.64 29.56
CA VAL A 62 -18.71 -50.76 30.32
C VAL A 62 -19.62 -51.54 29.38
N MET A 63 -19.31 -52.82 29.16
CA MET A 63 -20.08 -53.71 28.28
C MET A 63 -20.36 -55.03 29.00
N GLY A 64 -21.64 -55.28 29.31
CA GLY A 64 -22.03 -56.44 30.10
C GLY A 64 -21.38 -56.41 31.48
N ASN A 65 -20.51 -57.39 31.75
CA ASN A 65 -19.73 -57.48 33.00
C ASN A 65 -18.26 -57.07 32.85
N ASN A 66 -17.85 -56.59 31.68
CA ASN A 66 -16.47 -56.20 31.42
C ASN A 66 -16.35 -54.68 31.34
N ILE A 67 -15.32 -54.14 31.97
CA ILE A 67 -14.94 -52.73 31.89
C ILE A 67 -13.69 -52.66 31.01
N THR A 68 -13.78 -51.98 29.87
CA THR A 68 -12.69 -51.88 28.89
C THR A 68 -12.17 -50.45 28.81
N ILE A 69 -10.87 -50.28 29.01
CA ILE A 69 -10.18 -49.01 28.76
C ILE A 69 -9.32 -49.17 27.52
N GLU A 70 -9.42 -48.24 26.58
CA GLU A 70 -8.70 -48.24 25.32
C GLU A 70 -7.90 -46.94 25.14
N HIS A 71 -6.66 -47.09 24.69
CA HIS A 71 -5.82 -45.95 24.30
C HIS A 71 -6.15 -45.53 22.88
N ARG A 72 -6.55 -44.26 22.69
CA ARG A 72 -7.05 -43.72 21.42
C ARG A 72 -6.16 -42.62 20.83
N GLY A 73 -5.08 -42.24 21.51
CA GLY A 73 -4.18 -41.22 21.03
C GLY A 73 -3.27 -40.66 22.11
N GLY A 74 -2.09 -40.15 21.73
CA GLY A 74 -1.14 -39.56 22.64
C GLY A 74 0.02 -40.48 23.04
N ILE A 75 0.69 -40.14 24.13
CA ILE A 75 1.94 -40.79 24.55
C ILE A 75 1.66 -42.22 25.08
N PRO A 76 2.48 -43.24 24.75
CA PRO A 76 2.37 -44.56 25.35
C PRO A 76 2.54 -44.54 26.88
N LEU A 77 1.88 -45.45 27.58
CA LEU A 77 1.96 -45.56 29.04
C LEU A 77 2.78 -46.80 29.46
N ASP A 78 3.48 -46.69 30.59
CA ASP A 78 4.33 -47.78 31.09
C ASP A 78 3.50 -48.96 31.63
N GLN A 79 3.99 -50.19 31.48
CA GLN A 79 3.38 -51.44 31.99
C GLN A 79 3.08 -51.47 33.51
N LYS A 80 3.67 -50.54 34.29
CA LYS A 80 3.41 -50.37 35.73
C LYS A 80 2.35 -49.31 36.03
N THR A 81 1.76 -48.67 35.02
CA THR A 81 0.65 -47.73 35.17
C THR A 81 -0.44 -48.38 36.02
N LYS A 82 -0.91 -47.64 37.04
CA LYS A 82 -1.90 -48.14 37.99
C LYS A 82 -3.30 -47.78 37.53
N ILE A 83 -4.19 -48.76 37.56
CA ILE A 83 -5.62 -48.58 37.34
C ILE A 83 -6.34 -48.93 38.64
N THR A 84 -7.21 -48.02 39.09
CA THR A 84 -8.12 -48.22 40.22
C THR A 84 -9.54 -48.23 39.71
N MET A 85 -10.22 -49.37 39.85
CA MET A 85 -11.63 -49.54 39.56
C MET A 85 -12.42 -49.43 40.86
N THR A 86 -13.42 -48.55 40.90
CA THR A 86 -14.38 -48.47 42.01
C THR A 86 -15.76 -48.84 41.48
N ILE A 87 -16.32 -49.94 41.99
CA ILE A 87 -17.62 -50.46 41.59
C ILE A 87 -18.53 -50.45 42.82
N ALA A 88 -19.51 -49.56 42.85
CA ALA A 88 -20.29 -49.24 44.04
C ALA A 88 -19.40 -48.88 45.25
N SER A 89 -19.28 -49.77 46.25
CA SER A 89 -18.39 -49.59 47.42
C SER A 89 -17.07 -50.34 47.31
N ASP A 90 -16.92 -51.22 46.32
CA ASP A 90 -15.77 -52.11 46.18
C ASP A 90 -14.69 -51.41 45.34
N VAL A 91 -13.45 -51.43 45.83
CA VAL A 91 -12.30 -50.77 45.19
C VAL A 91 -11.23 -51.80 44.91
N ASP A 92 -10.76 -51.84 43.67
CA ASP A 92 -9.69 -52.72 43.21
C ASP A 92 -8.61 -51.89 42.49
N THR A 93 -7.34 -52.07 42.86
CA THR A 93 -6.21 -51.34 42.28
C THR A 93 -5.16 -52.32 41.80
N PHE A 94 -4.81 -52.24 40.51
CA PHE A 94 -3.86 -53.14 39.87
C PHE A 94 -2.96 -52.38 38.89
N ASN A 95 -1.82 -52.97 38.52
CA ASN A 95 -1.01 -52.45 37.42
C ASN A 95 -1.46 -53.07 36.09
N ILE A 96 -1.27 -52.37 34.96
CA ILE A 96 -1.75 -52.89 33.67
C ILE A 96 -1.14 -54.24 33.27
N SER A 97 0.09 -54.55 33.70
CA SER A 97 0.74 -55.85 33.46
C SER A 97 0.22 -57.01 34.32
N GLU A 98 -0.79 -56.80 35.16
CA GLU A 98 -1.26 -57.80 36.13
C GLU A 98 -2.43 -58.66 35.58
N ALA A 99 -2.47 -59.94 35.99
CA ALA A 99 -3.56 -60.91 35.81
C ALA A 99 -4.11 -61.15 34.38
N GLY A 100 -3.45 -60.66 33.32
CA GLY A 100 -3.86 -60.89 31.93
C GLY A 100 -5.02 -60.02 31.45
N TYR A 101 -5.28 -58.89 32.12
CA TYR A 101 -6.32 -57.94 31.73
C TYR A 101 -5.89 -57.03 30.57
N TRP A 102 -4.59 -56.81 30.40
CA TRP A 102 -4.07 -56.03 29.29
C TRP A 102 -3.81 -56.91 28.06
N ASN A 103 -4.38 -56.50 26.94
CA ASN A 103 -4.10 -57.04 25.61
C ASN A 103 -2.99 -56.21 24.96
N ASP A 104 -1.74 -56.59 25.24
CA ASP A 104 -0.55 -56.07 24.56
C ASP A 104 -0.45 -56.72 23.17
N GLU A 105 -0.99 -56.04 22.15
CA GLU A 105 -1.08 -56.60 20.80
C GLU A 105 0.27 -56.70 20.08
N ASN A 106 1.24 -55.86 20.46
CA ASN A 106 2.55 -55.79 19.82
C ASN A 106 3.70 -56.35 20.69
N ASN A 107 3.42 -56.74 21.94
CA ASN A 107 4.36 -57.27 22.93
C ASN A 107 5.55 -56.35 23.21
N ASP A 108 5.37 -55.03 23.14
CA ASP A 108 6.47 -54.07 23.34
C ASP A 108 6.60 -53.58 24.78
N GLY A 109 5.69 -53.96 25.68
CA GLY A 109 5.74 -53.58 27.08
C GLY A 109 5.26 -52.14 27.36
N TRP A 110 4.64 -51.49 26.38
CA TRP A 110 4.03 -50.17 26.49
C TRP A 110 2.55 -50.23 26.13
N TRP A 111 1.70 -49.57 26.90
CA TRP A 111 0.29 -49.45 26.54
C TRP A 111 0.13 -48.40 25.44
N ASN A 112 0.01 -48.88 24.19
CA ASN A 112 0.00 -48.06 22.99
C ASN A 112 -1.40 -47.78 22.44
N ILE A 113 -1.48 -46.85 21.49
CA ILE A 113 -2.71 -46.52 20.75
C ILE A 113 -3.28 -47.80 20.12
N GLY A 114 -4.55 -48.09 20.42
CA GLY A 114 -5.29 -49.27 19.94
C GLY A 114 -5.38 -50.41 20.97
N GLU A 115 -4.48 -50.47 21.95
CA GLU A 115 -4.46 -51.53 22.95
C GLU A 115 -5.47 -51.29 24.08
N ARG A 116 -5.86 -52.38 24.73
CA ARG A 116 -7.00 -52.41 25.66
C ARG A 116 -6.66 -53.10 26.96
N VAL A 117 -7.15 -52.54 28.06
CA VAL A 117 -7.23 -53.21 29.36
C VAL A 117 -8.68 -53.59 29.62
N VAL A 118 -8.95 -54.88 29.73
CA VAL A 118 -10.28 -55.47 29.94
C VAL A 118 -10.34 -56.05 31.34
N TYR A 119 -11.03 -55.35 32.24
CA TYR A 119 -11.29 -55.78 33.60
C TYR A 119 -12.62 -56.56 33.69
N PRO A 120 -12.59 -57.87 34.00
CA PRO A 120 -13.80 -58.67 34.13
C PRO A 120 -14.36 -58.62 35.56
N TYR A 121 -15.59 -58.13 35.71
CA TYR A 121 -16.28 -58.16 37.00
C TYR A 121 -16.95 -59.53 37.24
N THR A 122 -16.52 -60.23 38.29
CA THR A 122 -16.95 -61.61 38.57
C THR A 122 -17.91 -61.76 39.75
N GLU A 123 -18.13 -60.70 40.54
CA GLU A 123 -18.97 -60.74 41.77
C GLU A 123 -20.47 -60.46 41.53
N GLY A 124 -20.99 -60.80 40.35
CA GLY A 124 -22.38 -60.56 39.96
C GLY A 124 -22.49 -59.54 38.82
N SER A 125 -23.65 -58.90 38.63
CA SER A 125 -23.85 -57.98 37.49
C SER A 125 -23.35 -56.56 37.79
N LEU A 126 -22.72 -55.92 36.79
CA LEU A 126 -22.42 -54.48 36.81
C LEU A 126 -23.67 -53.60 36.60
N GLN A 127 -24.82 -54.20 36.29
CA GLN A 127 -26.05 -53.48 36.00
C GLN A 127 -26.53 -52.63 37.20
N GLY A 128 -26.66 -51.32 36.99
CA GLY A 128 -27.14 -50.36 38.01
C GLY A 128 -26.10 -49.96 39.06
N LYS A 129 -24.89 -50.53 39.04
CA LYS A 129 -23.78 -50.10 39.91
C LYS A 129 -23.07 -48.89 39.32
N GLN A 130 -22.59 -47.98 40.17
CA GLN A 130 -21.68 -46.93 39.72
C GLN A 130 -20.31 -47.55 39.44
N VAL A 131 -19.70 -47.22 38.30
CA VAL A 131 -18.36 -47.66 37.93
C VAL A 131 -17.50 -46.43 37.71
N MET A 132 -16.44 -46.28 38.51
CA MET A 132 -15.43 -45.24 38.37
C MET A 132 -14.08 -45.87 38.05
N CYS A 133 -13.29 -45.18 37.23
CA CYS A 133 -11.94 -45.58 36.88
C CYS A 133 -10.99 -44.40 37.08
N THR A 134 -9.94 -44.65 37.85
CA THR A 134 -8.84 -43.71 38.06
C THR A 134 -7.54 -44.37 37.60
N ILE A 135 -6.78 -43.71 36.71
CA ILE A 135 -5.52 -44.21 36.15
C ILE A 135 -4.39 -43.26 36.53
N VAL A 136 -3.30 -43.81 37.05
CA VAL A 136 -2.14 -43.07 37.56
C VAL A 136 -0.88 -43.53 36.85
N ASP A 137 -0.17 -42.57 36.24
CA ASP A 137 1.18 -42.79 35.74
C ASP A 137 2.13 -42.96 36.93
N VAL A 138 2.82 -44.09 37.02
CA VAL A 138 3.69 -44.37 38.18
C VAL A 138 5.07 -43.71 38.09
N HIS A 139 5.53 -43.33 36.89
CA HIS A 139 6.80 -42.63 36.71
C HIS A 139 6.66 -41.15 37.06
N LYS A 140 5.51 -40.55 36.74
CA LYS A 140 5.22 -39.14 37.00
C LYS A 140 4.40 -38.92 38.29
N ASN A 141 3.77 -39.96 38.83
CA ASN A 141 2.86 -39.91 39.98
C ASN A 141 1.70 -38.92 39.78
N ILE A 142 1.09 -38.94 38.59
CA ILE A 142 0.00 -38.03 38.18
C ILE A 142 -1.22 -38.84 37.75
N ILE A 143 -2.42 -38.37 38.12
CA ILE A 143 -3.70 -38.91 37.65
C ILE A 143 -3.88 -38.51 36.17
N ILE A 144 -3.97 -39.51 35.30
CA ILE A 144 -4.11 -39.36 33.84
C ILE A 144 -5.58 -39.38 33.41
N PHE A 145 -6.37 -40.21 34.09
CA PHE A 145 -7.77 -40.45 33.78
C PHE A 145 -8.51 -40.61 35.10
N ASP A 146 -9.56 -39.83 35.32
CA ASP A 146 -10.41 -39.95 36.50
C ASP A 146 -11.85 -39.64 36.10
N LYS A 147 -12.63 -40.69 35.82
CA LYS A 147 -13.98 -40.56 35.30
C LYS A 147 -14.92 -41.61 35.87
N ILE A 148 -16.17 -41.19 36.04
CA ILE A 148 -17.32 -42.10 36.17
C ILE A 148 -17.57 -42.67 34.76
N LEU A 149 -17.40 -43.98 34.61
CA LEU A 149 -17.65 -44.71 33.36
C LEU A 149 -19.11 -45.16 33.23
N GLN A 150 -19.77 -45.39 34.36
CA GLN A 150 -21.19 -45.67 34.46
C GLN A 150 -21.74 -45.00 35.72
N ASP A 151 -22.71 -44.09 35.56
CA ASP A 151 -23.43 -43.54 36.72
C ASP A 151 -24.32 -44.63 37.34
N GLY A 152 -24.26 -44.75 38.66
CA GLY A 152 -25.18 -45.62 39.39
C GLY A 152 -26.58 -45.00 39.34
N SER A 153 -27.54 -45.71 38.74
CA SER A 153 -28.91 -45.21 38.60
C SER A 153 -29.91 -46.22 39.16
N SER A 154 -30.87 -45.71 39.94
CA SER A 154 -32.08 -46.44 40.33
C SER A 154 -33.23 -46.27 39.32
N ALA A 155 -33.02 -45.52 38.22
CA ALA A 155 -34.02 -45.20 37.20
C ALA A 155 -33.59 -45.63 35.78
N PHE A 156 -34.46 -46.41 35.14
CA PHE A 156 -34.27 -47.17 33.91
C PHE A 156 -34.81 -46.38 32.69
N SER A 157 -34.03 -45.43 32.12
CA SER A 157 -34.45 -44.52 31.02
C SER A 157 -33.54 -44.58 29.78
N PRO A 158 -34.07 -44.38 28.56
CA PRO A 158 -33.29 -44.39 27.33
C PRO A 158 -32.39 -43.14 27.22
N TYR A 159 -31.20 -43.29 26.63
CA TYR A 159 -30.26 -42.17 26.42
C TYR A 159 -29.49 -42.29 25.10
N THR A 160 -28.95 -41.17 24.62
CA THR A 160 -28.09 -41.09 23.45
C THR A 160 -26.93 -40.13 23.69
N THR A 161 -25.80 -40.39 23.05
CA THR A 161 -24.58 -39.57 23.12
C THR A 161 -24.09 -39.31 21.69
N ALA A 162 -23.90 -38.04 21.32
CA ALA A 162 -23.24 -37.66 20.08
C ALA A 162 -21.72 -37.84 20.24
N LEU A 163 -21.02 -38.23 19.18
CA LEU A 163 -19.57 -38.48 19.20
C LEU A 163 -18.86 -37.59 18.18
N PHE A 164 -17.53 -37.49 18.24
CA PHE A 164 -16.83 -36.87 17.12
C PHE A 164 -17.08 -37.67 15.82
N PRO A 165 -17.27 -36.99 14.67
CA PRO A 165 -17.47 -37.66 13.41
C PRO A 165 -16.18 -38.37 12.96
N ASP A 166 -16.35 -39.51 12.30
CA ASP A 166 -15.25 -40.27 11.67
C ASP A 166 -15.18 -39.97 10.17
N ASP A 167 -14.11 -40.38 9.50
CA ASP A 167 -13.92 -40.25 8.04
C ASP A 167 -14.25 -38.85 7.50
N VAL A 168 -13.93 -37.82 8.28
CA VAL A 168 -14.07 -36.43 7.83
C VAL A 168 -13.13 -36.26 6.64
N GLY A 169 -13.65 -35.78 5.53
CA GLY A 169 -12.94 -35.56 4.27
C GLY A 169 -13.12 -34.13 3.78
N GLU A 170 -12.67 -33.86 2.56
CA GLU A 170 -12.82 -32.53 1.92
C GLU A 170 -14.30 -32.16 1.71
N THR A 171 -15.17 -33.12 1.36
CA THR A 171 -16.59 -32.86 1.06
C THR A 171 -17.55 -33.87 1.70
N SER A 172 -17.09 -34.57 2.73
CA SER A 172 -17.83 -35.67 3.36
C SER A 172 -17.44 -35.82 4.82
N ALA A 173 -18.31 -36.42 5.63
CA ALA A 173 -18.02 -36.81 7.01
C ALA A 173 -19.00 -37.88 7.46
N THR A 174 -18.59 -38.77 8.37
CA THR A 174 -19.49 -39.76 8.98
C THR A 174 -19.88 -39.31 10.39
N LEU A 175 -21.11 -38.82 10.54
CA LEU A 175 -21.65 -38.43 11.85
C LEU A 175 -21.90 -39.68 12.69
N LYS A 176 -21.67 -39.61 14.01
CA LYS A 176 -21.77 -40.79 14.89
C LYS A 176 -22.49 -40.52 16.20
N MET A 177 -23.26 -41.52 16.64
CA MET A 177 -23.87 -41.54 17.96
C MET A 177 -23.79 -42.92 18.60
N TYR A 178 -23.79 -42.94 19.93
CA TYR A 178 -24.19 -44.09 20.73
C TYR A 178 -25.65 -43.93 21.14
N TYR A 179 -26.38 -45.03 21.17
CA TYR A 179 -27.76 -45.06 21.64
C TYR A 179 -28.01 -46.27 22.55
N ASN A 180 -28.91 -46.09 23.50
CA ASN A 180 -29.42 -47.18 24.35
C ASN A 180 -30.89 -46.91 24.67
N PHE A 181 -31.76 -47.75 24.12
CA PHE A 181 -33.21 -47.71 24.35
C PHE A 181 -33.61 -48.30 25.68
N PHE A 182 -32.68 -48.92 26.40
CA PHE A 182 -32.86 -49.44 27.75
C PHE A 182 -33.76 -50.71 27.83
N ASN A 183 -34.98 -50.67 27.29
CA ASN A 183 -35.92 -51.80 27.25
C ASN A 183 -36.69 -51.88 25.91
N ASN A 184 -37.34 -53.01 25.67
CA ASN A 184 -38.08 -53.26 24.43
C ASN A 184 -39.25 -52.28 24.20
N THR A 185 -39.85 -51.73 25.26
CA THR A 185 -40.97 -50.79 25.15
C THR A 185 -40.53 -49.48 24.48
N TYR A 186 -39.33 -48.99 24.79
CA TYR A 186 -38.76 -47.81 24.13
C TYR A 186 -38.20 -48.14 22.75
N PHE A 187 -37.60 -49.31 22.57
CA PHE A 187 -37.01 -49.75 21.30
C PHE A 187 -38.04 -49.99 20.19
N THR A 188 -39.24 -50.48 20.52
CA THR A 188 -40.23 -50.89 19.49
C THR A 188 -40.63 -49.73 18.57
N SER A 189 -40.69 -48.51 19.13
CA SER A 189 -40.97 -47.24 18.43
C SER A 189 -39.71 -46.39 18.19
N GLY A 190 -38.52 -46.95 18.40
CA GLY A 190 -37.26 -46.25 18.41
C GLY A 190 -36.77 -45.81 17.02
N HIS A 191 -36.37 -44.55 16.85
CA HIS A 191 -35.74 -44.06 15.62
C HIS A 191 -34.54 -43.15 15.92
N LEU A 192 -33.51 -43.21 15.08
CA LEU A 192 -32.29 -42.41 15.17
C LEU A 192 -32.16 -41.49 13.96
N ASN A 193 -31.71 -40.26 14.18
CA ASN A 193 -31.38 -39.33 13.10
C ASN A 193 -30.39 -38.26 13.57
N PHE A 194 -29.78 -37.56 12.63
CA PHE A 194 -28.93 -36.40 12.89
C PHE A 194 -29.58 -35.13 12.35
N THR A 195 -29.21 -33.99 12.94
CA THR A 195 -29.46 -32.67 12.37
C THR A 195 -28.10 -31.98 12.21
N TYR A 196 -27.75 -31.48 11.04
CA TYR A 196 -26.44 -30.91 10.75
C TYR A 196 -26.54 -29.68 9.84
N GLY A 197 -25.60 -28.75 9.95
CA GLY A 197 -25.62 -27.51 9.17
C GLY A 197 -24.32 -26.74 9.29
N LEU A 198 -24.19 -25.68 8.49
CA LEU A 198 -23.10 -24.71 8.65
C LEU A 198 -23.20 -24.09 10.05
N PHE A 199 -22.06 -23.83 10.68
CA PHE A 199 -22.05 -23.16 11.96
C PHE A 199 -22.73 -21.78 11.87
N GLY A 200 -23.74 -21.56 12.71
CA GLY A 200 -24.60 -20.35 12.66
C GLY A 200 -25.57 -20.28 11.47
N GLY A 201 -25.61 -21.30 10.60
CA GLY A 201 -26.47 -21.37 9.42
C GLY A 201 -27.71 -22.26 9.59
N PRO A 202 -28.50 -22.46 8.51
CA PRO A 202 -29.65 -23.35 8.53
C PRO A 202 -29.23 -24.81 8.63
N PHE A 203 -29.99 -25.59 9.40
CA PHE A 203 -29.73 -27.01 9.63
C PHE A 203 -30.64 -27.90 8.78
N LEU A 204 -30.10 -29.03 8.33
CA LEU A 204 -30.75 -30.10 7.60
C LEU A 204 -30.88 -31.34 8.49
N ASN A 205 -31.88 -32.17 8.24
CA ASN A 205 -32.06 -33.45 8.93
C ASN A 205 -31.57 -34.59 8.06
N SER A 206 -30.81 -35.53 8.65
CA SER A 206 -30.53 -36.80 8.01
C SER A 206 -31.81 -37.67 7.97
N PRO A 207 -31.87 -38.68 7.09
CA PRO A 207 -32.93 -39.67 7.13
C PRO A 207 -33.03 -40.32 8.52
N SER A 208 -34.26 -40.59 8.98
CA SER A 208 -34.51 -41.35 10.21
C SER A 208 -34.40 -42.84 9.96
N VAL A 209 -33.68 -43.55 10.83
CA VAL A 209 -33.42 -44.99 10.70
C VAL A 209 -33.91 -45.73 11.94
N LYS A 210 -34.46 -46.94 11.73
CA LYS A 210 -34.81 -47.85 12.83
C LYS A 210 -33.54 -48.60 13.28
N PRO A 211 -33.16 -48.55 14.56
CA PRO A 211 -31.97 -49.26 15.05
C PRO A 211 -32.17 -50.78 14.99
N LEU A 212 -31.07 -51.51 14.80
CA LEU A 212 -31.07 -52.98 14.66
C LEU A 212 -31.06 -53.71 16.01
N SER A 213 -30.66 -53.02 17.07
CA SER A 213 -30.52 -53.54 18.42
C SER A 213 -31.03 -52.53 19.44
N ILE A 214 -31.23 -53.00 20.68
CA ILE A 214 -31.69 -52.17 21.79
C ILE A 214 -30.66 -51.09 22.20
N ASP A 215 -29.39 -51.36 21.95
CA ASP A 215 -28.27 -50.45 22.15
C ASP A 215 -27.21 -50.65 21.07
N GLY A 216 -26.36 -49.64 20.86
CA GLY A 216 -25.25 -49.74 19.91
C GLY A 216 -24.80 -48.41 19.33
N TRP A 217 -24.04 -48.50 18.24
CA TRP A 217 -23.52 -47.35 17.51
C TRP A 217 -24.29 -47.16 16.21
N TYR A 218 -24.51 -45.91 15.83
CA TYR A 218 -25.06 -45.56 14.53
C TYR A 218 -24.19 -44.47 13.90
N GLY A 219 -23.83 -44.69 12.63
CA GLY A 219 -23.06 -43.77 11.81
C GLY A 219 -23.81 -43.43 10.53
N GLN A 220 -23.78 -42.16 10.13
CA GLN A 220 -24.37 -41.70 8.87
C GLN A 220 -23.32 -40.94 8.06
N GLN A 221 -22.96 -41.48 6.90
CA GLN A 221 -22.09 -40.79 5.96
C GLN A 221 -22.85 -39.64 5.28
N LEU A 222 -22.25 -38.47 5.30
CA LEU A 222 -22.66 -37.28 4.57
C LEU A 222 -21.72 -37.07 3.38
N THR A 223 -22.27 -36.61 2.26
CA THR A 223 -21.53 -36.23 1.05
C THR A 223 -22.02 -34.86 0.56
N GLY A 224 -21.18 -34.16 -0.23
CA GLY A 224 -21.52 -32.84 -0.76
C GLY A 224 -21.38 -31.69 0.24
N LEU A 225 -20.59 -31.87 1.30
CA LEU A 225 -20.21 -30.77 2.20
C LEU A 225 -19.24 -29.82 1.49
N LEU A 226 -19.26 -28.53 1.86
CA LEU A 226 -18.28 -27.55 1.43
C LEU A 226 -16.90 -27.84 2.03
N SER A 227 -15.84 -27.65 1.24
CA SER A 227 -14.44 -27.80 1.67
C SER A 227 -14.03 -26.76 2.71
N GLY A 228 -13.23 -27.15 3.70
CA GLY A 228 -12.66 -26.21 4.67
C GLY A 228 -13.63 -25.41 5.51
N THR A 229 -14.78 -25.99 5.81
CA THR A 229 -15.93 -25.28 6.35
C THR A 229 -16.32 -25.88 7.70
N LEU A 230 -16.70 -25.01 8.65
CA LEU A 230 -17.16 -25.42 9.97
C LEU A 230 -18.63 -25.85 9.92
N TYR A 231 -18.88 -27.09 10.36
CA TYR A 231 -20.20 -27.65 10.53
C TYR A 231 -20.49 -27.91 12.00
N GLU A 232 -21.78 -27.93 12.33
CA GLU A 232 -22.30 -28.34 13.63
C GLU A 232 -23.36 -29.42 13.43
N TYR A 233 -23.47 -30.36 14.37
CA TYR A 233 -24.53 -31.36 14.33
C TYR A 233 -25.03 -31.83 15.71
N TRP A 234 -26.27 -32.33 15.72
CA TRP A 234 -26.93 -33.01 16.84
C TRP A 234 -27.33 -34.43 16.48
N ALA A 235 -27.24 -35.33 17.46
CA ALA A 235 -27.82 -36.65 17.43
C ALA A 235 -29.20 -36.64 18.08
N TRP A 236 -30.15 -37.33 17.48
CA TRP A 236 -31.52 -37.46 17.96
C TRP A 236 -31.91 -38.94 18.07
N MET A 237 -32.58 -39.27 19.17
CA MET A 237 -33.18 -40.57 19.40
C MET A 237 -34.64 -40.39 19.83
N ASN A 238 -35.58 -40.86 19.02
CA ASN A 238 -37.01 -40.77 19.28
C ASN A 238 -37.52 -42.08 19.89
N CYS A 239 -38.20 -41.98 21.02
CA CYS A 239 -38.75 -43.11 21.79
C CYS A 239 -40.25 -42.87 22.08
N SER A 240 -40.95 -43.89 22.57
CA SER A 240 -42.38 -43.80 22.94
C SER A 240 -42.68 -42.81 24.08
N ASN A 241 -41.69 -42.44 24.87
CA ASN A 241 -41.80 -41.48 25.98
C ASN A 241 -41.23 -40.08 25.66
N GLY A 242 -40.76 -39.84 24.43
CA GLY A 242 -40.21 -38.55 24.02
C GLY A 242 -38.95 -38.66 23.16
N THR A 243 -38.39 -37.52 22.83
CA THR A 243 -37.19 -37.40 21.99
C THR A 243 -35.99 -36.99 22.84
N MET A 244 -34.93 -37.79 22.77
CA MET A 244 -33.62 -37.50 23.35
C MET A 244 -32.72 -36.83 22.31
N ARG A 245 -31.90 -35.89 22.76
CA ARG A 245 -30.95 -35.14 21.92
C ARG A 245 -29.58 -35.10 22.58
N ALA A 246 -28.53 -35.22 21.78
CA ALA A 246 -27.15 -35.03 22.21
C ALA A 246 -26.37 -34.16 21.21
N GLY A 247 -25.43 -33.36 21.73
CA GLY A 247 -24.68 -32.32 20.99
C GLY A 247 -24.99 -30.89 21.48
N PRO A 248 -24.50 -29.84 20.79
CA PRO A 248 -23.87 -29.90 19.47
C PRO A 248 -22.46 -30.47 19.49
N ILE A 249 -22.03 -31.01 18.36
CA ILE A 249 -20.62 -31.27 18.06
C ILE A 249 -20.25 -30.51 16.79
N SER A 250 -19.19 -29.72 16.88
CA SER A 250 -18.64 -28.98 15.74
C SER A 250 -17.47 -29.73 15.12
N PHE A 251 -17.35 -29.67 13.79
CA PHE A 251 -16.24 -30.27 13.05
C PHE A 251 -15.93 -29.46 11.78
N TYR A 252 -14.68 -29.50 11.31
CA TYR A 252 -14.25 -28.88 10.06
C TYR A 252 -14.04 -29.94 8.98
N THR A 253 -14.58 -29.72 7.79
CA THR A 253 -14.12 -30.44 6.59
C THR A 253 -12.70 -30.02 6.25
N TYR A 254 -11.91 -30.91 5.64
CA TYR A 254 -10.54 -30.57 5.25
C TYR A 254 -10.52 -29.55 4.12
N ARG A 255 -9.47 -28.70 4.09
CA ARG A 255 -9.07 -27.94 2.89
C ARG A 255 -7.99 -28.71 2.15
N SER A 256 -8.14 -28.90 0.84
CA SER A 256 -7.09 -29.51 0.03
C SER A 256 -6.28 -28.43 -0.68
N THR A 257 -5.11 -28.12 -0.12
CA THR A 257 -4.09 -27.30 -0.78
C THR A 257 -3.53 -28.04 -1.98
N ARG A 258 -3.53 -27.38 -3.14
CA ARG A 258 -3.07 -27.94 -4.42
C ARG A 258 -1.65 -27.49 -4.74
N GLY A 259 -1.24 -26.30 -4.34
CA GLY A 259 0.14 -25.82 -4.41
C GLY A 259 0.44 -24.85 -3.29
N LEU A 260 1.67 -24.90 -2.77
CA LEU A 260 2.17 -23.99 -1.74
C LEU A 260 3.65 -23.72 -1.96
N TRP A 261 3.99 -22.45 -2.19
CA TRP A 261 5.37 -21.98 -2.32
C TRP A 261 5.64 -20.97 -1.22
N HIS A 262 6.51 -21.35 -0.28
CA HIS A 262 6.91 -20.50 0.84
C HIS A 262 7.92 -19.43 0.44
N PHE A 263 8.73 -19.66 -0.59
CA PHE A 263 9.85 -18.78 -0.96
C PHE A 263 10.92 -18.59 0.13
N ASP A 264 11.08 -19.62 0.98
CA ASP A 264 12.05 -19.71 2.08
C ASP A 264 13.43 -20.24 1.66
N GLU A 265 13.67 -20.40 0.36
CA GLU A 265 14.94 -20.89 -0.17
C GLU A 265 16.09 -19.91 0.07
N LEU A 266 17.31 -20.45 0.13
CA LEU A 266 18.52 -19.64 0.29
C LEU A 266 18.76 -18.76 -0.95
N THR A 267 19.29 -17.55 -0.71
CA THR A 267 19.73 -16.63 -1.77
C THR A 267 20.65 -17.35 -2.78
N GLY A 268 20.35 -17.21 -4.07
CA GLY A 268 21.04 -17.89 -5.17
C GLY A 268 20.40 -19.21 -5.60
N SER A 269 19.35 -19.71 -4.93
CA SER A 269 18.50 -20.78 -5.47
C SER A 269 17.83 -20.35 -6.78
N THR A 270 17.67 -21.30 -7.70
CA THR A 270 16.96 -21.10 -8.99
C THR A 270 15.64 -21.87 -9.06
N ILE A 271 15.23 -22.48 -7.94
CA ILE A 271 14.02 -23.30 -7.84
C ILE A 271 13.19 -22.79 -6.67
N ALA A 272 11.90 -22.53 -6.93
CA ALA A 272 10.88 -22.33 -5.91
C ALA A 272 10.18 -23.67 -5.63
N HIS A 273 10.29 -24.18 -4.41
CA HIS A 273 9.77 -25.48 -4.04
C HIS A 273 8.28 -25.44 -3.71
N ASP A 274 7.54 -26.37 -4.31
CA ASP A 274 6.16 -26.63 -3.94
C ASP A 274 6.12 -27.66 -2.80
N ALA A 275 5.52 -27.28 -1.68
CA ALA A 275 5.40 -28.14 -0.50
C ALA A 275 4.32 -29.23 -0.66
N MET A 276 3.46 -29.18 -1.70
CA MET A 276 2.31 -30.07 -1.85
C MET A 276 2.54 -31.23 -2.81
N ASN A 277 2.08 -32.43 -2.43
CA ASN A 277 2.16 -33.63 -3.28
C ASN A 277 0.94 -33.77 -4.23
N PRO A 278 1.13 -34.17 -5.50
CA PRO A 278 2.42 -34.33 -6.18
C PRO A 278 3.11 -32.99 -6.42
N ILE A 279 4.44 -32.93 -6.23
CA ILE A 279 5.24 -31.71 -6.26
C ILE A 279 5.21 -31.06 -7.66
N SER A 280 5.04 -29.74 -7.71
CA SER A 280 5.15 -28.93 -8.94
C SER A 280 6.00 -27.68 -8.67
N ASN A 281 7.32 -27.85 -8.66
CA ASN A 281 8.27 -26.75 -8.40
C ASN A 281 8.26 -25.72 -9.53
N GLY A 282 8.59 -24.47 -9.18
CA GLY A 282 8.82 -23.38 -10.13
C GLY A 282 10.29 -23.18 -10.46
N THR A 283 10.59 -22.86 -11.71
CA THR A 283 11.92 -22.40 -12.14
C THR A 283 11.98 -20.89 -12.03
N VAL A 284 12.98 -20.36 -11.33
CA VAL A 284 13.14 -18.91 -11.09
C VAL A 284 14.01 -18.29 -12.18
N HIS A 285 13.52 -17.24 -12.80
CA HIS A 285 14.22 -16.42 -13.81
C HIS A 285 14.39 -15.01 -13.27
N ASP A 286 15.64 -14.54 -13.16
CA ASP A 286 16.04 -13.16 -12.82
C ASP A 286 15.41 -12.55 -11.53
N ALA A 287 14.83 -13.38 -10.66
CA ALA A 287 14.38 -13.04 -9.31
C ALA A 287 15.32 -13.64 -8.25
N THR A 288 15.36 -13.03 -7.07
CA THR A 288 16.33 -13.39 -6.02
C THR A 288 15.62 -13.67 -4.70
N PHE A 289 15.89 -14.84 -4.12
CA PHE A 289 15.43 -15.16 -2.76
C PHE A 289 16.13 -14.30 -1.72
N ILE A 290 15.35 -13.72 -0.81
CA ILE A 290 15.83 -12.87 0.29
C ILE A 290 15.37 -13.44 1.63
N THR A 291 16.13 -13.17 2.68
CA THR A 291 15.85 -13.66 4.04
C THR A 291 14.81 -12.83 4.79
N GLU A 292 14.31 -11.77 4.19
CA GLU A 292 13.28 -10.89 4.74
C GLU A 292 12.00 -11.06 3.92
N GLY A 293 11.11 -11.92 4.41
CA GLY A 293 9.76 -12.11 3.90
C GLY A 293 8.70 -11.61 4.88
N LYS A 294 7.44 -11.81 4.51
CA LYS A 294 6.35 -11.68 5.48
C LYS A 294 6.40 -12.82 6.49
N VAL A 295 6.71 -14.02 6.03
CA VAL A 295 6.95 -15.23 6.83
C VAL A 295 8.33 -15.73 6.43
N ASN A 296 9.31 -15.66 7.34
CA ASN A 296 10.69 -16.08 7.05
C ASN A 296 11.29 -15.36 5.83
N GLY A 297 11.44 -16.03 4.68
CA GLY A 297 12.03 -15.52 3.44
C GLY A 297 10.99 -15.09 2.40
N SER A 298 11.45 -14.49 1.30
CA SER A 298 10.57 -14.17 0.16
C SER A 298 11.34 -14.16 -1.15
N LEU A 299 10.62 -14.09 -2.27
CA LEU A 299 11.23 -13.93 -3.59
C LEU A 299 11.09 -12.49 -4.07
N ASN A 300 12.23 -11.83 -4.28
CA ASN A 300 12.31 -10.44 -4.73
C ASN A 300 12.50 -10.34 -6.25
N PHE A 301 11.73 -9.45 -6.87
CA PHE A 301 11.59 -9.24 -8.30
C PHE A 301 12.04 -7.82 -8.67
N THR A 302 12.69 -7.67 -9.84
CA THR A 302 13.45 -6.47 -10.24
C THR A 302 12.79 -5.64 -11.35
N GLY A 303 11.56 -5.97 -11.76
CA GLY A 303 10.76 -5.20 -12.75
C GLY A 303 11.05 -5.48 -14.22
N VAL A 304 12.08 -6.26 -14.56
CA VAL A 304 12.59 -6.39 -15.94
C VAL A 304 12.09 -7.68 -16.61
N THR A 305 12.89 -8.75 -16.61
CA THR A 305 12.57 -10.05 -17.23
C THR A 305 12.26 -11.14 -16.21
N ASN A 306 12.07 -10.78 -14.95
CA ASN A 306 11.92 -11.74 -13.87
C ASN A 306 10.56 -12.45 -13.87
N TYR A 307 10.56 -13.74 -13.56
CA TYR A 307 9.36 -14.53 -13.28
C TYR A 307 9.71 -15.87 -12.67
N VAL A 308 8.71 -16.55 -12.12
CA VAL A 308 8.79 -17.99 -11.82
C VAL A 308 7.90 -18.74 -12.78
N ASP A 309 8.44 -19.77 -13.43
CA ASP A 309 7.69 -20.69 -14.29
C ASP A 309 7.42 -22.01 -13.57
N VAL A 310 6.15 -22.24 -13.20
CA VAL A 310 5.66 -23.49 -12.65
C VAL A 310 5.01 -24.31 -13.77
N PRO A 311 5.59 -25.47 -14.15
CA PRO A 311 5.05 -26.31 -15.21
C PRO A 311 3.60 -26.73 -14.94
N HIS A 312 2.86 -26.93 -16.02
CA HIS A 312 1.47 -27.40 -15.92
C HIS A 312 1.34 -28.71 -15.14
N HIS A 313 0.37 -28.77 -14.23
CA HIS A 313 -0.05 -30.00 -13.57
C HIS A 313 -1.58 -30.07 -13.42
N PRO A 314 -2.23 -31.23 -13.66
CA PRO A 314 -3.69 -31.38 -13.56
C PRO A 314 -4.30 -30.99 -12.20
N LYS A 315 -3.50 -30.99 -11.12
CA LYS A 315 -3.94 -30.59 -9.77
C LYS A 315 -4.39 -29.12 -9.67
N PHE A 316 -3.96 -28.28 -10.62
CA PHE A 316 -4.35 -26.87 -10.73
C PHE A 316 -5.58 -26.65 -11.62
N ASN A 317 -6.14 -27.70 -12.22
CA ASN A 317 -7.35 -27.61 -13.06
C ASN A 317 -8.62 -27.63 -12.19
N LEU A 318 -8.79 -26.59 -11.37
CA LEU A 318 -9.94 -26.42 -10.50
C LEU A 318 -11.13 -25.88 -11.31
N THR A 319 -12.33 -26.44 -11.12
CA THR A 319 -13.51 -26.13 -11.95
C THR A 319 -14.59 -25.36 -11.21
N ASN A 320 -14.90 -25.73 -9.97
CA ASN A 320 -16.10 -25.24 -9.28
C ASN A 320 -15.78 -24.26 -8.16
N GLU A 321 -14.58 -24.37 -7.59
CA GLU A 321 -14.15 -23.58 -6.44
C GLU A 321 -12.63 -23.44 -6.45
N ILE A 322 -12.14 -22.25 -6.11
CA ILE A 322 -10.72 -21.95 -5.98
C ILE A 322 -10.54 -20.83 -4.98
N THR A 323 -9.46 -20.92 -4.21
CA THR A 323 -8.87 -19.77 -3.54
C THR A 323 -7.39 -19.70 -3.89
N ILE A 324 -6.94 -18.48 -4.20
CA ILE A 324 -5.54 -18.11 -4.38
C ILE A 324 -5.21 -17.10 -3.28
N GLU A 325 -4.22 -17.40 -2.46
CA GLU A 325 -3.74 -16.53 -1.37
C GLU A 325 -2.26 -16.24 -1.60
N THR A 326 -1.83 -15.01 -1.34
CA THR A 326 -0.40 -14.65 -1.35
C THR A 326 -0.16 -13.38 -0.56
N TRP A 327 1.06 -13.22 -0.06
CA TRP A 327 1.57 -11.94 0.42
C TRP A 327 2.36 -11.27 -0.69
N ILE A 328 2.11 -9.98 -0.89
CA ILE A 328 2.88 -9.16 -1.82
C ILE A 328 3.38 -7.90 -1.13
N ASN A 329 4.58 -7.48 -1.47
CA ASN A 329 5.09 -6.15 -1.19
C ASN A 329 5.46 -5.51 -2.53
N VAL A 330 4.72 -4.51 -2.97
CA VAL A 330 5.02 -3.77 -4.21
C VAL A 330 5.92 -2.61 -3.86
N SER A 331 7.07 -2.50 -4.50
CA SER A 331 8.04 -1.44 -4.16
C SER A 331 7.78 -0.14 -4.91
N LYS A 332 7.94 1.00 -4.21
CA LYS A 332 7.72 2.36 -4.76
C LYS A 332 8.83 2.77 -5.74
N ILE A 333 10.09 2.55 -5.35
CA ILE A 333 11.29 2.93 -6.11
C ILE A 333 11.50 1.92 -7.24
N GLY A 334 11.71 2.35 -8.49
CA GLY A 334 12.07 1.46 -9.60
C GLY A 334 10.90 0.84 -10.37
N ALA A 335 9.65 1.21 -10.04
CA ALA A 335 8.56 1.12 -11.02
C ALA A 335 8.99 1.96 -12.24
N GLN A 336 9.34 1.32 -13.35
CA GLN A 336 9.58 2.03 -14.60
C GLN A 336 8.31 2.83 -14.88
N PHE A 337 8.39 4.15 -14.76
CA PHE A 337 7.39 5.08 -15.25
C PHE A 337 7.72 5.33 -16.72
N PRO A 338 7.11 4.68 -17.71
CA PRO A 338 7.15 5.23 -19.05
C PRO A 338 6.14 6.38 -19.05
N GLY A 339 6.58 7.60 -18.73
CA GLY A 339 5.79 8.81 -18.91
C GLY A 339 5.57 9.14 -20.39
N ASN A 340 5.06 8.17 -21.16
CA ASN A 340 4.70 8.40 -22.55
C ASN A 340 3.59 9.44 -22.55
N VAL A 341 3.90 10.60 -23.11
CA VAL A 341 2.90 11.64 -23.34
C VAL A 341 2.22 11.34 -24.66
N SER A 342 0.89 11.34 -24.66
CA SER A 342 0.09 11.31 -25.88
C SER A 342 -0.95 12.44 -25.89
N GLU A 343 -1.02 13.17 -27.01
CA GLU A 343 -2.03 14.19 -27.22
C GLU A 343 -3.42 13.53 -27.26
N ILE A 344 -4.29 13.92 -26.33
CA ILE A 344 -5.71 13.57 -26.36
C ILE A 344 -6.42 14.51 -27.34
N SER A 345 -6.14 15.80 -27.23
CA SER A 345 -6.75 16.83 -28.07
C SER A 345 -5.91 18.10 -28.08
N SER A 346 -5.79 18.73 -29.24
CA SER A 346 -5.27 20.10 -29.35
C SER A 346 -6.30 21.03 -30.02
N LYS A 347 -6.34 22.28 -29.57
CA LYS A 347 -7.15 23.36 -30.13
C LYS A 347 -6.31 24.60 -30.34
N ASN A 348 -6.47 25.26 -31.49
CA ASN A 348 -5.91 26.58 -31.66
C ASN A 348 -6.71 27.56 -30.77
N MET A 349 -6.03 28.43 -30.04
CA MET A 349 -6.71 29.41 -29.21
C MET A 349 -7.54 30.38 -30.06
N SER A 350 -7.16 30.69 -31.29
CA SER A 350 -8.02 31.49 -32.19
C SER A 350 -9.38 30.83 -32.44
N ASP A 351 -9.44 29.49 -32.50
CA ASP A 351 -10.69 28.75 -32.68
C ASP A 351 -11.55 28.73 -31.40
N ILE A 352 -10.95 29.03 -30.24
CA ILE A 352 -11.61 29.07 -28.93
C ILE A 352 -12.06 30.50 -28.62
N ILE A 353 -11.11 31.42 -28.52
CA ILE A 353 -11.29 32.77 -27.98
C ILE A 353 -11.47 33.86 -29.05
N GLY A 354 -11.33 33.51 -30.34
CA GLY A 354 -11.56 34.43 -31.47
C GLY A 354 -10.55 35.57 -31.63
N ASN A 355 -9.52 35.64 -30.78
CA ASN A 355 -8.47 36.67 -30.77
C ASN A 355 -7.09 36.03 -30.62
N ALA A 356 -6.04 36.84 -30.78
CA ALA A 356 -4.68 36.41 -30.43
C ALA A 356 -4.62 36.07 -28.93
N CYS A 357 -4.00 34.94 -28.61
CA CYS A 357 -3.69 34.52 -27.25
C CYS A 357 -2.18 34.63 -27.06
N LEU A 358 -1.73 35.75 -26.51
CA LEU A 358 -0.33 35.97 -26.13
C LEU A 358 -0.25 35.88 -24.61
N GLU A 359 0.85 35.31 -24.10
CA GLU A 359 1.20 35.31 -22.67
C GLU A 359 0.00 34.92 -21.79
N ALA A 360 -0.32 33.63 -21.77
CA ALA A 360 -1.54 33.14 -21.15
C ALA A 360 -1.24 32.42 -19.84
N ASP A 361 -2.02 32.71 -18.82
CA ASP A 361 -2.00 32.01 -17.54
C ASP A 361 -3.35 31.35 -17.27
N LEU A 362 -3.33 30.19 -16.63
CA LEU A 362 -4.44 29.25 -16.60
C LEU A 362 -4.72 28.79 -15.17
N ILE A 363 -5.99 28.86 -14.75
CA ILE A 363 -6.43 28.40 -13.43
C ILE A 363 -7.71 27.55 -13.52
N GLN A 364 -7.82 26.55 -12.64
CA GLN A 364 -9.05 25.79 -12.47
C GLN A 364 -10.09 26.58 -11.67
N VAL A 365 -11.31 26.66 -12.19
CA VAL A 365 -12.43 27.29 -11.48
C VAL A 365 -13.09 26.26 -10.57
N ILE A 366 -13.69 25.23 -11.18
CA ILE A 366 -14.31 24.09 -10.50
C ILE A 366 -14.54 22.95 -11.49
N GLY A 367 -14.24 21.71 -11.09
CA GLY A 367 -14.47 20.52 -11.92
C GLY A 367 -13.91 20.68 -13.34
N THR A 368 -14.78 20.63 -14.34
CA THR A 368 -14.46 20.73 -15.77
C THR A 368 -14.37 22.17 -16.31
N ILE A 369 -14.41 23.18 -15.45
CA ILE A 369 -14.43 24.61 -15.84
C ILE A 369 -13.10 25.26 -15.46
N TYR A 370 -12.54 25.97 -16.43
CA TYR A 370 -11.22 26.59 -16.36
C TYR A 370 -11.32 28.05 -16.81
N ALA A 371 -10.38 28.88 -16.35
CA ALA A 371 -10.25 30.28 -16.72
C ALA A 371 -8.83 30.55 -17.23
N ILE A 372 -8.72 31.28 -18.33
CA ILE A 372 -7.44 31.74 -18.89
C ILE A 372 -7.43 33.26 -18.82
N ALA A 373 -6.40 33.83 -18.19
CA ALA A 373 -6.03 35.22 -18.33
C ALA A 373 -5.01 35.33 -19.45
N TYR A 374 -5.23 36.22 -20.41
CA TYR A 374 -4.34 36.39 -21.56
C TYR A 374 -4.47 37.80 -22.12
N ARG A 375 -3.69 38.10 -23.14
CA ARG A 375 -3.79 39.35 -23.90
C ARG A 375 -3.76 39.12 -25.40
N ASP A 376 -4.22 40.14 -26.12
CA ASP A 376 -3.86 40.36 -27.51
C ASP A 376 -2.91 41.56 -27.63
N ASN A 377 -2.70 42.07 -28.85
CA ASN A 377 -1.82 43.22 -29.07
C ASN A 377 -2.34 44.55 -28.47
N THR A 378 -3.61 44.59 -28.06
CA THR A 378 -4.37 45.80 -27.73
C THR A 378 -5.09 45.77 -26.39
N SER A 379 -5.40 44.59 -25.85
CA SER A 379 -6.24 44.44 -24.65
C SER A 379 -5.94 43.14 -23.92
N ALA A 380 -6.29 43.10 -22.63
CA ALA A 380 -6.26 41.90 -21.81
C ALA A 380 -7.66 41.32 -21.64
N TYR A 381 -7.74 40.01 -21.39
CA TYR A 381 -8.99 39.29 -21.28
C TYR A 381 -8.88 38.19 -20.22
N VAL A 382 -10.04 37.84 -19.67
CA VAL A 382 -10.26 36.57 -18.99
C VAL A 382 -11.34 35.81 -19.74
N THR A 383 -11.05 34.59 -20.14
CA THR A 383 -12.03 33.70 -20.79
C THR A 383 -12.19 32.43 -19.99
N THR A 384 -13.44 32.04 -19.72
CA THR A 384 -13.78 30.76 -19.14
C THR A 384 -14.26 29.79 -20.20
N PHE A 385 -13.90 28.53 -20.03
CA PHE A 385 -14.31 27.46 -20.94
C PHE A 385 -14.55 26.16 -20.17
N GLN A 386 -15.29 25.27 -20.81
CA GLN A 386 -15.52 23.93 -20.28
C GLN A 386 -14.77 22.89 -21.11
N MET A 387 -14.09 21.99 -20.42
CA MET A 387 -13.49 20.80 -21.04
C MET A 387 -13.73 19.58 -20.16
N THR A 388 -14.22 18.49 -20.77
CA THR A 388 -14.45 17.24 -20.03
C THR A 388 -13.15 16.66 -19.51
N ASN A 389 -13.24 15.84 -18.47
CA ASN A 389 -12.12 15.01 -17.99
C ASN A 389 -11.51 14.12 -19.09
N ASP A 390 -12.26 13.85 -20.17
CA ASP A 390 -11.78 13.08 -21.32
C ASP A 390 -11.06 13.90 -22.40
N GLY A 391 -10.81 15.20 -22.19
CA GLY A 391 -10.15 16.06 -23.17
C GLY A 391 -11.03 16.63 -24.27
N VAL A 392 -12.35 16.47 -24.17
CA VAL A 392 -13.26 17.08 -25.13
C VAL A 392 -13.59 18.51 -24.70
N PHE A 393 -13.05 19.48 -25.44
CA PHE A 393 -13.47 20.88 -25.36
C PHE A 393 -14.97 21.02 -25.65
N GLN A 394 -15.74 21.55 -24.68
CA GLN A 394 -17.19 21.68 -24.75
C GLN A 394 -17.65 23.07 -25.24
N GLY A 395 -16.80 24.09 -25.11
CA GLY A 395 -17.11 25.45 -25.53
C GLY A 395 -16.58 26.51 -24.58
N VAL A 396 -16.47 27.74 -25.10
CA VAL A 396 -16.31 28.95 -24.28
C VAL A 396 -17.61 29.23 -23.55
N ILE A 397 -17.51 29.56 -22.26
CA ILE A 397 -18.65 29.92 -21.42
C ILE A 397 -18.83 31.44 -21.42
N ASP A 398 -17.76 32.18 -21.14
CA ASP A 398 -17.79 33.63 -21.01
C ASP A 398 -16.42 34.26 -21.27
N THR A 399 -16.40 35.51 -21.73
CA THR A 399 -15.19 36.29 -21.99
C THR A 399 -15.38 37.72 -21.51
N LYS A 400 -14.47 38.19 -20.66
CA LYS A 400 -14.45 39.55 -20.15
C LYS A 400 -13.20 40.27 -20.63
N SER A 401 -13.38 41.39 -21.34
CA SER A 401 -12.29 42.31 -21.62
C SER A 401 -11.94 43.12 -20.38
N ILE A 402 -10.65 43.24 -20.10
CA ILE A 402 -10.10 44.09 -19.06
C ILE A 402 -9.58 45.34 -19.77
N ALA A 403 -10.11 46.50 -19.38
CA ALA A 403 -9.88 47.76 -20.09
C ALA A 403 -8.49 48.32 -19.74
N VAL A 404 -7.46 47.79 -20.38
CA VAL A 404 -6.08 48.11 -20.05
C VAL A 404 -5.23 48.41 -21.29
N PRO A 405 -4.56 49.58 -21.34
CA PRO A 405 -3.62 49.88 -22.42
C PRO A 405 -2.28 49.21 -22.12
N HIS A 406 -1.93 48.22 -22.95
CA HIS A 406 -0.57 47.66 -23.05
C HIS A 406 -0.05 46.98 -21.77
N PHE A 407 -0.57 45.81 -21.44
CA PHE A 407 -0.02 44.96 -20.39
C PHE A 407 0.41 43.60 -20.90
N PHE A 408 1.42 43.04 -20.24
CA PHE A 408 2.13 41.81 -20.60
C PHE A 408 2.02 40.80 -19.43
N GLU A 409 2.15 39.51 -19.73
CA GLU A 409 2.32 38.43 -18.74
C GLU A 409 1.34 38.49 -17.55
N PRO A 410 0.04 38.18 -17.74
CA PRO A 410 -0.88 38.03 -16.64
C PRO A 410 -0.51 36.87 -15.72
N ASP A 411 -0.73 37.03 -14.43
CA ASP A 411 -0.77 35.95 -13.44
C ASP A 411 -2.11 36.00 -12.69
N ILE A 412 -2.87 34.89 -12.74
CA ILE A 412 -4.21 34.76 -12.17
C ILE A 412 -4.21 33.85 -10.94
N ILE A 413 -4.65 34.41 -9.81
CA ILE A 413 -4.77 33.68 -8.54
C ILE A 413 -6.19 33.70 -8.00
N LYS A 414 -6.58 32.61 -7.34
CA LYS A 414 -7.83 32.52 -6.59
C LYS A 414 -7.68 33.17 -5.21
N ILE A 415 -8.58 34.09 -4.89
CA ILE A 415 -8.58 34.86 -3.63
C ILE A 415 -9.43 34.16 -2.57
N HIS A 416 -10.75 34.16 -2.78
CA HIS A 416 -11.73 33.59 -1.86
C HIS A 416 -12.98 33.15 -2.62
N SER A 417 -13.47 31.93 -2.37
CA SER A 417 -14.69 31.40 -2.99
C SER A 417 -14.70 31.47 -4.53
N ASN A 418 -15.33 32.49 -5.12
CA ASN A 418 -15.46 32.74 -6.55
C ASN A 418 -14.72 34.02 -6.99
N ILE A 419 -13.86 34.60 -6.14
CA ILE A 419 -13.10 35.82 -6.41
C ILE A 419 -11.70 35.47 -6.88
N TYR A 420 -11.27 36.15 -7.95
CA TYR A 420 -9.98 35.98 -8.58
C TYR A 420 -9.31 37.34 -8.73
N ALA A 421 -7.99 37.37 -8.58
CA ALA A 421 -7.17 38.52 -8.90
C ALA A 421 -6.30 38.19 -10.11
N ILE A 422 -6.10 39.17 -10.99
CA ILE A 422 -5.14 39.08 -12.08
C ILE A 422 -4.16 40.23 -11.94
N VAL A 423 -2.87 39.93 -11.94
CA VAL A 423 -1.78 40.91 -11.95
C VAL A 423 -1.16 40.94 -13.33
N TYR A 424 -0.84 42.14 -13.78
CA TYR A 424 -0.33 42.42 -15.11
C TYR A 424 1.03 43.12 -15.05
N GLY A 425 1.96 42.65 -15.88
CA GLY A 425 3.22 43.31 -16.18
C GLY A 425 3.03 44.62 -16.95
N ALA A 426 3.89 45.61 -16.69
CA ALA A 426 3.87 46.89 -17.39
C ALA A 426 4.52 46.81 -18.79
N ALA A 427 4.03 47.58 -19.76
CA ALA A 427 4.64 47.70 -21.10
C ALA A 427 6.04 48.30 -21.09
N ASP A 428 6.75 48.05 -22.20
CA ASP A 428 8.08 48.58 -22.52
C ASP A 428 8.12 50.12 -22.73
N ASP A 429 7.03 50.89 -22.59
CA ASP A 429 7.04 52.37 -22.72
C ASP A 429 6.96 53.10 -21.36
N GLN A 430 8.12 53.21 -20.71
CA GLN A 430 8.33 53.69 -19.31
C GLN A 430 7.80 55.06 -18.92
N THR A 431 7.21 55.80 -19.85
CA THR A 431 6.71 57.15 -19.52
C THR A 431 5.36 57.11 -18.82
N GLU A 432 4.54 56.07 -19.01
CA GLU A 432 3.18 56.01 -18.45
C GLU A 432 2.69 54.62 -17.99
N ALA A 433 3.25 53.50 -18.47
CA ALA A 433 2.79 52.16 -18.10
C ALA A 433 3.24 51.73 -16.69
N LYS A 434 2.29 51.33 -15.86
CA LYS A 434 2.55 50.78 -14.51
C LYS A 434 1.97 49.38 -14.43
N ASN A 435 2.47 48.56 -13.51
CA ASN A 435 1.82 47.28 -13.23
C ASN A 435 0.36 47.55 -12.85
N HIS A 436 -0.52 46.60 -13.16
CA HIS A 436 -1.94 46.73 -12.90
C HIS A 436 -2.49 45.46 -12.30
N MET A 437 -3.45 45.60 -11.38
CA MET A 437 -4.15 44.48 -10.79
C MET A 437 -5.65 44.73 -10.91
N VAL A 438 -6.39 43.66 -11.22
CA VAL A 438 -7.85 43.67 -11.17
C VAL A 438 -8.36 42.51 -10.34
N THR A 439 -9.51 42.70 -9.70
CA THR A 439 -10.27 41.63 -9.08
C THR A 439 -11.62 41.48 -9.75
N LEU A 440 -12.07 40.24 -9.89
CA LEU A 440 -13.37 39.92 -10.49
C LEU A 440 -13.95 38.63 -9.89
N THR A 441 -15.21 38.36 -10.20
CA THR A 441 -15.84 37.08 -9.86
C THR A 441 -15.87 36.13 -11.04
N ILE A 442 -15.55 34.85 -10.80
CA ILE A 442 -15.79 33.75 -11.73
C ILE A 442 -16.66 32.72 -11.01
N ASN A 443 -17.94 32.66 -11.39
CA ASN A 443 -18.91 31.79 -10.76
C ASN A 443 -18.65 30.31 -11.08
N GLY A 444 -19.17 29.39 -10.26
CA GLY A 444 -18.97 27.95 -10.46
C GLY A 444 -19.63 27.37 -11.72
N ASN A 445 -20.44 28.14 -12.45
CA ASN A 445 -20.95 27.80 -13.78
C ASN A 445 -20.10 28.41 -14.92
N GLY A 446 -18.99 29.08 -14.59
CA GLY A 446 -18.07 29.73 -15.52
C GLY A 446 -18.42 31.16 -15.93
N THR A 447 -19.57 31.73 -15.53
CA THR A 447 -19.87 33.14 -15.89
C THR A 447 -18.95 34.10 -15.14
N ILE A 448 -18.46 35.13 -15.83
CA ILE A 448 -17.57 36.15 -15.29
C ILE A 448 -18.41 37.37 -14.89
N GLY A 449 -18.24 37.85 -13.66
CA GLY A 449 -18.93 39.06 -13.18
C GLY A 449 -18.29 40.36 -13.68
N GLU A 450 -18.78 41.47 -13.12
CA GLU A 450 -18.11 42.76 -13.29
C GLU A 450 -16.79 42.80 -12.51
N ILE A 451 -15.90 43.69 -12.95
CA ILE A 451 -14.67 44.02 -12.21
C ILE A 451 -15.11 44.60 -10.86
N ILE A 452 -14.57 44.02 -9.78
CA ILE A 452 -14.85 44.43 -8.40
C ILE A 452 -14.01 45.65 -8.07
N ASP A 453 -12.70 45.55 -8.28
CA ASP A 453 -11.75 46.61 -7.98
C ASP A 453 -10.54 46.56 -8.92
N THR A 454 -9.81 47.66 -8.99
CA THR A 454 -8.62 47.84 -9.81
C THR A 454 -7.56 48.61 -9.04
N PHE A 455 -6.30 48.22 -9.19
CA PHE A 455 -5.18 48.89 -8.55
C PHE A 455 -4.05 49.11 -9.55
N ASP A 456 -3.75 50.39 -9.80
CA ASP A 456 -2.54 50.81 -10.50
C ASP A 456 -1.41 50.91 -9.50
N PHE A 457 -0.31 50.20 -9.77
CA PHE A 457 0.87 50.30 -8.94
C PHE A 457 1.42 51.74 -9.03
N PRO A 458 1.96 52.32 -7.95
CA PRO A 458 2.36 53.73 -7.93
C PRO A 458 3.49 54.07 -8.91
N GLU A 459 4.34 53.10 -9.23
CA GLU A 459 5.51 53.22 -10.11
C GLU A 459 5.69 51.93 -10.94
N TYR A 460 6.66 51.97 -11.85
CA TYR A 460 7.06 50.80 -12.64
C TYR A 460 7.82 49.81 -11.76
N TYR A 461 7.26 48.61 -11.55
CA TYR A 461 7.93 47.53 -10.82
C TYR A 461 8.40 46.38 -11.71
N GLY A 462 8.06 46.41 -13.00
CA GLY A 462 8.58 45.46 -13.97
C GLY A 462 7.53 44.66 -14.74
N ARG A 463 7.95 43.50 -15.22
CA ARG A 463 7.20 42.50 -15.99
C ARG A 463 7.10 41.19 -15.22
N GLU A 464 6.37 40.23 -15.78
CA GLU A 464 6.32 38.84 -15.31
C GLU A 464 5.98 38.72 -13.81
N PRO A 465 4.82 39.24 -13.38
CA PRO A 465 4.37 39.11 -12.01
C PRO A 465 4.17 37.65 -11.63
N ASN A 466 4.60 37.28 -10.43
CA ASN A 466 4.23 36.03 -9.77
C ASN A 466 3.60 36.34 -8.40
N ILE A 467 2.30 36.13 -8.27
CA ILE A 467 1.49 36.41 -7.08
C ILE A 467 1.27 35.15 -6.24
N ILE A 468 1.47 35.26 -4.93
CA ILE A 468 1.21 34.19 -3.96
C ILE A 468 0.45 34.72 -2.74
N ASN A 469 -0.38 33.88 -2.15
CA ASN A 469 -1.05 34.16 -0.88
C ASN A 469 -0.07 33.94 0.30
N ILE A 470 0.06 34.94 1.19
CA ILE A 470 0.99 34.93 2.33
C ILE A 470 0.25 34.74 3.67
N GLY A 471 -1.07 34.91 3.71
CA GLY A 471 -1.85 34.88 4.93
C GLY A 471 -3.29 35.38 4.74
N THR A 472 -3.92 35.82 5.82
CA THR A 472 -5.31 36.33 5.74
C THR A 472 -5.33 37.66 5.01
N ASN A 473 -5.81 37.65 3.76
CA ASN A 473 -6.00 38.82 2.90
C ASN A 473 -4.71 39.56 2.51
N VAL A 474 -3.54 38.92 2.61
CA VAL A 474 -2.25 39.50 2.23
C VAL A 474 -1.61 38.67 1.12
N TYR A 475 -1.16 39.35 0.08
CA TYR A 475 -0.57 38.75 -1.11
C TYR A 475 0.78 39.38 -1.38
N ALA A 476 1.76 38.56 -1.74
CA ALA A 476 3.05 39.02 -2.24
C ALA A 476 3.12 38.82 -3.74
N ILE A 477 3.80 39.74 -4.41
CA ILE A 477 3.95 39.76 -5.86
C ILE A 477 5.43 39.99 -6.13
N ALA A 478 6.09 38.99 -6.68
CA ALA A 478 7.42 39.12 -7.25
C ALA A 478 7.27 39.62 -8.70
N VAL A 479 8.11 40.55 -9.13
CA VAL A 479 8.10 41.12 -10.49
C VAL A 479 9.53 41.27 -11.00
N GLY A 480 9.77 40.85 -12.24
CA GLY A 480 11.07 40.97 -12.93
C GLY A 480 11.28 42.36 -13.54
N GLY A 481 12.49 42.90 -13.54
CA GLY A 481 12.82 44.14 -14.25
C GLY A 481 13.00 43.96 -15.77
N THR A 482 13.54 44.97 -16.47
CA THR A 482 13.78 44.89 -17.93
C THR A 482 15.17 45.39 -18.37
N SER A 483 15.56 44.93 -19.56
CA SER A 483 16.81 45.21 -20.28
C SER A 483 17.05 46.67 -20.64
N TYR A 484 15.97 47.36 -20.98
CA TYR A 484 16.02 48.43 -21.96
C TYR A 484 16.08 49.81 -21.30
N GLU A 485 15.91 49.90 -19.96
CA GLU A 485 15.33 51.11 -19.35
C GLU A 485 15.83 51.49 -17.93
N VAL A 486 15.28 52.60 -17.40
CA VAL A 486 15.77 53.46 -16.29
C VAL A 486 15.76 52.77 -14.90
N LEU A 487 14.96 51.71 -14.72
CA LEU A 487 14.86 50.93 -13.47
C LEU A 487 14.98 49.42 -13.79
N PRO A 488 16.20 48.91 -14.03
CA PRO A 488 16.39 47.53 -14.45
C PRO A 488 16.10 46.49 -13.34
N THR A 489 15.72 46.91 -12.14
CA THR A 489 15.64 46.02 -10.97
C THR A 489 14.22 45.54 -10.73
N GLY A 490 14.04 44.25 -10.48
CA GLY A 490 12.79 43.66 -10.01
C GLY A 490 12.54 43.94 -8.53
N TYR A 491 11.30 43.68 -8.14
CA TYR A 491 10.78 43.98 -6.82
C TYR A 491 9.93 42.84 -6.28
N LEU A 492 9.85 42.78 -4.96
CA LEU A 492 8.81 42.08 -4.24
C LEU A 492 7.95 43.12 -3.53
N VAL A 493 6.65 43.06 -3.77
CA VAL A 493 5.67 44.00 -3.20
C VAL A 493 4.56 43.22 -2.51
N THR A 494 4.01 43.78 -1.44
CA THR A 494 2.89 43.18 -0.72
C THR A 494 1.66 44.08 -0.75
N VAL A 495 0.50 43.46 -0.94
CA VAL A 495 -0.80 44.14 -1.02
C VAL A 495 -1.82 43.43 -0.15
N THR A 496 -2.94 44.11 0.12
CA THR A 496 -4.12 43.47 0.72
C THR A 496 -5.21 43.27 -0.32
N ILE A 497 -5.89 42.13 -0.27
CA ILE A 497 -7.11 41.86 -1.03
C ILE A 497 -8.07 41.18 -0.06
N ASP A 498 -9.21 41.80 0.23
CA ASP A 498 -10.18 41.22 1.16
C ASP A 498 -11.00 40.08 0.52
N ASP A 499 -11.72 39.32 1.36
CA ASP A 499 -12.59 38.21 0.92
C ASP A 499 -13.75 38.65 0.00
N LEU A 500 -13.98 39.96 -0.15
CA LEU A 500 -14.97 40.55 -1.06
C LEU A 500 -14.32 41.04 -2.37
N GLY A 501 -13.00 40.93 -2.51
CA GLY A 501 -12.24 41.32 -3.69
C GLY A 501 -11.84 42.80 -3.73
N ASN A 502 -12.00 43.56 -2.65
CA ASN A 502 -11.51 44.94 -2.61
C ASN A 502 -9.99 44.94 -2.40
N ILE A 503 -9.27 45.71 -3.22
CA ILE A 503 -7.81 45.84 -3.15
C ILE A 503 -7.46 46.99 -2.21
N GLY A 504 -6.46 46.79 -1.35
CA GLY A 504 -5.95 47.84 -0.49
C GLY A 504 -5.47 49.05 -1.32
N PRO A 505 -5.73 50.30 -0.87
CA PRO A 505 -5.43 51.49 -1.66
C PRO A 505 -3.93 51.81 -1.79
N THR A 506 -3.08 51.08 -1.06
CA THR A 506 -1.62 51.29 -1.02
C THR A 506 -0.90 49.96 -0.87
N ILE A 507 0.30 49.87 -1.45
CA ILE A 507 1.27 48.82 -1.15
C ILE A 507 1.60 48.85 0.36
N ILE A 508 1.66 47.67 0.98
CA ILE A 508 2.01 47.52 2.40
C ILE A 508 3.52 47.73 2.56
N ASP A 509 4.30 46.97 1.80
CA ASP A 509 5.75 47.02 1.82
C ASP A 509 6.34 46.64 0.46
N LYS A 510 7.61 47.02 0.25
CA LYS A 510 8.35 46.68 -0.96
C LYS A 510 9.83 46.46 -0.68
N VAL A 511 10.43 45.46 -1.32
CA VAL A 511 11.87 45.25 -1.32
C VAL A 511 12.37 45.10 -2.76
N LYS A 512 13.56 45.65 -3.00
CA LYS A 512 14.23 45.59 -4.29
C LYS A 512 15.13 44.34 -4.35
N PHE A 513 15.15 43.65 -5.48
CA PHE A 513 16.06 42.52 -5.65
C PHE A 513 17.53 42.96 -5.70
N PRO A 514 18.47 42.14 -5.18
CA PRO A 514 19.87 42.55 -5.03
C PRO A 514 20.57 42.87 -6.36
N GLN A 515 20.20 42.21 -7.45
CA GLN A 515 20.84 42.41 -8.75
C GLN A 515 20.31 43.65 -9.46
N THR A 516 21.21 44.33 -10.18
CA THR A 516 20.84 45.55 -10.93
C THR A 516 19.97 45.23 -12.13
N SER A 517 19.87 43.97 -12.57
CA SER A 517 18.96 43.61 -13.64
C SER A 517 18.47 42.18 -13.43
N CYS A 518 17.16 42.01 -13.37
CA CYS A 518 16.55 40.69 -13.36
C CYS A 518 15.32 40.69 -14.24
N SER A 519 14.93 39.52 -14.71
CA SER A 519 13.63 39.22 -15.32
C SER A 519 13.17 37.90 -14.74
N GLU A 520 11.89 37.59 -14.94
CA GLU A 520 11.18 36.37 -14.60
C GLU A 520 11.27 36.00 -13.13
N THR A 521 10.13 35.73 -12.50
CA THR A 521 10.12 35.43 -11.07
C THR A 521 9.27 34.24 -10.73
N SER A 522 9.77 33.41 -9.83
CA SER A 522 9.02 32.33 -9.22
C SER A 522 9.17 32.42 -7.71
N ILE A 523 8.08 32.73 -7.01
CA ILE A 523 8.04 32.80 -5.55
C ILE A 523 7.41 31.53 -4.97
N VAL A 524 8.07 30.93 -3.99
CA VAL A 524 7.57 29.74 -3.27
C VAL A 524 7.64 29.94 -1.77
N TYR A 525 6.66 29.36 -1.07
CA TYR A 525 6.65 29.29 0.39
C TYR A 525 7.69 28.28 0.89
N ILE A 526 8.45 28.66 1.92
CA ILE A 526 9.44 27.78 2.56
C ILE A 526 8.92 27.29 3.91
N ALA A 527 8.84 28.19 4.90
CA ALA A 527 8.40 27.87 6.25
C ALA A 527 8.08 29.14 7.04
N SER A 528 7.05 29.10 7.88
CA SER A 528 6.62 30.23 8.72
C SER A 528 6.29 31.47 7.89
N ASP A 529 7.19 32.43 7.86
CA ASP A 529 7.12 33.71 7.17
C ASP A 529 8.22 33.82 6.11
N ILE A 530 8.90 32.72 5.77
CA ILE A 530 10.02 32.68 4.84
C ILE A 530 9.55 32.22 3.46
N TYR A 531 9.98 32.96 2.44
CA TYR A 531 9.71 32.70 1.03
C TYR A 531 11.01 32.73 0.24
N ALA A 532 11.13 31.87 -0.76
CA ALA A 532 12.22 31.91 -1.73
C ALA A 532 11.73 32.47 -3.05
N ILE A 533 12.58 33.24 -3.71
CA ILE A 533 12.29 33.86 -5.00
C ILE A 533 13.43 33.48 -5.94
N ALA A 534 13.12 32.66 -6.95
CA ALA A 534 14.01 32.44 -8.08
C ALA A 534 13.76 33.50 -9.14
N TYR A 535 14.84 34.01 -9.73
CA TYR A 535 14.79 34.93 -10.86
C TYR A 535 16.03 34.76 -11.74
N ASN A 536 15.98 35.28 -12.97
CA ASN A 536 17.14 35.33 -13.83
C ASN A 536 17.79 36.71 -13.85
N GLY A 537 19.11 36.76 -13.89
CA GLY A 537 19.89 37.96 -14.09
C GLY A 537 19.81 38.44 -15.53
N TYR A 538 19.85 39.76 -15.71
CA TYR A 538 19.86 40.41 -17.02
C TYR A 538 21.12 41.29 -17.18
N GLY A 539 21.48 41.70 -18.41
CA GLY A 539 22.56 42.67 -18.65
C GLY A 539 23.97 42.10 -18.39
N ALA A 540 24.76 42.71 -17.50
CA ALA A 540 26.11 42.22 -17.16
C ALA A 540 26.11 40.85 -16.45
N THR A 541 24.94 40.40 -15.99
CA THR A 541 24.69 39.08 -15.40
C THR A 541 23.67 38.29 -16.22
N SER A 542 23.54 38.60 -17.52
CA SER A 542 22.54 37.99 -18.41
C SER A 542 22.60 36.47 -18.34
N GLY A 543 21.44 35.85 -18.15
CA GLY A 543 21.28 34.40 -18.10
C GLY A 543 21.69 33.76 -16.77
N ASN A 544 22.26 34.47 -15.79
CA ASN A 544 22.59 33.87 -14.50
C ASN A 544 21.34 33.64 -13.65
N GLY A 545 21.09 32.42 -13.19
CA GLY A 545 19.99 32.14 -12.28
C GLY A 545 20.29 32.45 -10.81
N TYR A 546 19.41 33.19 -10.11
CA TYR A 546 19.56 33.54 -8.69
C TYR A 546 18.35 33.15 -7.82
N ILE A 547 18.61 32.74 -6.57
CA ILE A 547 17.63 32.56 -5.50
C ILE A 547 17.95 33.53 -4.37
N ILE A 548 16.91 34.21 -3.88
CA ILE A 548 16.95 34.97 -2.63
C ILE A 548 15.88 34.45 -1.67
N THR A 549 16.10 34.64 -0.37
CA THR A 549 15.11 34.33 0.66
C THR A 549 14.74 35.57 1.45
N VAL A 550 13.45 35.71 1.74
CA VAL A 550 12.85 36.89 2.37
C VAL A 550 11.89 36.48 3.47
N HIS A 551 11.79 37.30 4.51
CA HIS A 551 10.73 37.21 5.49
C HIS A 551 9.57 38.13 5.08
N ILE A 552 8.38 37.57 4.94
CA ILE A 552 7.13 38.28 4.73
C ILE A 552 6.20 37.96 5.89
N LEU A 553 6.09 38.89 6.82
CA LEU A 553 5.25 38.74 8.01
C LEU A 553 3.77 38.68 7.62
N ASN A 554 2.94 38.08 8.46
CA ASN A 554 1.48 37.94 8.23
C ASN A 554 0.74 39.28 8.03
N ASN A 555 1.33 40.41 8.45
CA ASN A 555 0.77 41.75 8.24
C ASN A 555 1.22 42.38 6.90
N GLY A 556 2.00 41.65 6.08
CA GLY A 556 2.56 42.10 4.82
C GLY A 556 3.86 42.89 4.91
N SER A 557 4.40 43.14 6.11
CA SER A 557 5.72 43.78 6.24
C SER A 557 6.82 42.82 5.80
N ILE A 558 7.76 43.33 5.00
CA ILE A 558 8.90 42.57 4.49
C ILE A 558 10.11 42.92 5.35
N ILE A 559 10.76 41.90 5.91
CA ILE A 559 12.06 42.08 6.57
C ILE A 559 13.12 41.78 5.52
N GLU A 560 13.91 42.81 5.17
CA GLU A 560 15.00 42.74 4.20
C GLU A 560 15.95 41.56 4.51
N PRO A 561 16.48 40.90 3.45
CA PRO A 561 16.62 39.44 3.39
C PRO A 561 17.56 38.83 4.44
N LEU A 562 17.27 37.59 4.83
CA LEU A 562 18.02 36.84 5.84
C LEU A 562 19.46 36.53 5.44
N GLU A 563 19.80 36.23 4.18
CA GLU A 563 21.19 35.99 3.73
C GLU A 563 21.36 35.77 2.20
N GLU A 564 22.61 35.46 1.78
CA GLU A 564 23.24 35.51 0.44
C GLU A 564 22.38 35.09 -0.78
N THR A 565 22.46 35.90 -1.84
CA THR A 565 21.98 35.52 -3.18
C THR A 565 22.69 34.26 -3.66
N PHE A 566 21.96 33.15 -3.79
CA PHE A 566 22.49 31.89 -4.28
C PHE A 566 22.37 31.81 -5.81
N GLN A 567 23.45 31.51 -6.52
CA GLN A 567 23.40 31.28 -7.97
C GLN A 567 23.15 29.80 -8.27
N TYR A 568 22.02 29.45 -8.90
CA TYR A 568 21.63 28.05 -9.11
C TYR A 568 22.12 27.42 -10.42
N GLY A 569 22.38 28.21 -11.45
CA GLY A 569 22.98 27.73 -12.70
C GLY A 569 24.43 28.19 -12.88
N LEU A 570 25.10 27.69 -13.92
CA LEU A 570 26.39 28.24 -14.33
C LEU A 570 26.19 29.65 -14.92
N PRO A 571 27.25 30.43 -15.15
CA PRO A 571 27.11 31.72 -15.81
C PRO A 571 26.37 31.56 -17.14
N GLU A 572 25.39 32.44 -17.39
CA GLU A 572 24.49 32.39 -18.54
C GLU A 572 23.49 31.21 -18.57
N ASP A 573 23.35 30.45 -17.47
CA ASP A 573 22.30 29.44 -17.29
C ASP A 573 21.34 29.76 -16.13
N GLY A 574 20.07 29.96 -16.45
CA GLY A 574 19.06 30.35 -15.47
C GLY A 574 17.95 31.21 -16.04
N LEU A 575 17.71 31.18 -17.35
CA LEU A 575 16.58 31.84 -17.98
C LEU A 575 15.27 31.25 -17.45
N GLU A 576 14.29 32.12 -17.21
CA GLU A 576 12.86 31.75 -17.05
C GLU A 576 12.63 30.66 -15.99
N PRO A 577 13.07 30.88 -14.75
CA PRO A 577 13.03 29.84 -13.73
C PRO A 577 11.62 29.64 -13.18
N THR A 578 11.26 28.37 -12.99
CA THR A 578 10.10 27.99 -12.20
C THR A 578 10.51 27.04 -11.08
N MET A 579 10.06 27.34 -9.86
CA MET A 579 10.40 26.57 -8.66
C MET A 579 9.15 25.92 -8.07
N ILE A 580 9.32 24.70 -7.57
CA ILE A 580 8.27 23.96 -6.85
C ILE A 580 8.86 23.26 -5.61
N HIS A 581 8.04 23.12 -4.58
CA HIS A 581 8.35 22.30 -3.41
C HIS A 581 8.24 20.81 -3.75
N VAL A 582 9.23 20.01 -3.35
CA VAL A 582 9.24 18.56 -3.54
C VAL A 582 8.82 17.85 -2.25
N THR A 583 9.64 17.96 -1.21
CA THR A 583 9.36 17.39 0.11
C THR A 583 10.29 17.99 1.15
N ASN A 584 9.86 18.10 2.41
CA ASN A 584 10.67 18.64 3.51
C ASN A 584 11.37 19.97 3.10
N ASP A 585 12.70 20.00 3.13
CA ASP A 585 13.55 21.13 2.76
C ASP A 585 13.97 21.09 1.27
N ILE A 586 13.42 20.20 0.44
CA ILE A 586 13.84 19.96 -0.96
C ILE A 586 12.93 20.70 -1.93
N TYR A 587 13.56 21.38 -2.88
CA TYR A 587 12.92 22.16 -3.94
C TYR A 587 13.51 21.77 -5.28
N ALA A 588 12.68 21.81 -6.32
CA ALA A 588 13.09 21.64 -7.70
C ALA A 588 12.95 22.96 -8.45
N ILE A 589 13.91 23.27 -9.31
CA ILE A 589 13.90 24.44 -10.19
C ILE A 589 14.14 23.99 -11.63
N ALA A 590 13.20 24.33 -12.52
CA ALA A 590 13.36 24.19 -13.96
C ALA A 590 13.80 25.54 -14.56
N TYR A 591 14.75 25.52 -15.48
CA TYR A 591 15.29 26.73 -16.10
C TYR A 591 15.97 26.44 -17.45
N GLY A 592 16.15 27.49 -18.27
CA GLY A 592 16.88 27.43 -19.54
C GLY A 592 18.32 27.95 -19.45
N ALA A 593 19.18 27.47 -20.34
CA ALA A 593 20.50 28.04 -20.58
C ALA A 593 20.52 28.96 -21.81
N ASP A 594 21.26 30.06 -21.73
CA ASP A 594 21.64 30.92 -22.87
C ASP A 594 23.09 30.69 -23.32
N SER A 595 23.89 30.04 -22.47
CA SER A 595 25.33 29.86 -22.70
C SER A 595 25.62 29.08 -23.98
N ASN A 596 26.63 29.54 -24.73
CA ASN A 596 27.14 28.83 -25.90
C ASN A 596 27.73 27.46 -25.53
N ASP A 597 28.21 27.31 -24.29
CA ASP A 597 28.83 26.08 -23.78
C ASP A 597 27.80 24.99 -23.45
N HIS A 598 26.56 25.35 -23.08
CA HIS A 598 25.49 24.39 -22.81
C HIS A 598 24.45 24.28 -23.92
N LEU A 599 24.76 24.80 -25.12
CA LEU A 599 23.94 24.61 -26.32
C LEU A 599 22.45 24.93 -26.12
N ARG A 600 22.15 25.92 -25.27
CA ARG A 600 20.78 26.34 -24.94
C ARG A 600 19.90 25.20 -24.40
N THR A 601 20.43 24.51 -23.39
CA THR A 601 19.80 23.33 -22.78
C THR A 601 18.78 23.69 -21.71
N GLY A 602 17.67 22.95 -21.64
CA GLY A 602 16.74 22.98 -20.51
C GLY A 602 17.25 22.09 -19.37
N PHE A 603 17.23 22.62 -18.15
CA PHE A 603 17.72 21.95 -16.95
C PHE A 603 16.64 21.88 -15.88
N ILE A 604 16.60 20.75 -15.18
CA ILE A 604 15.99 20.66 -13.87
C ILE A 604 17.09 20.44 -12.84
N LYS A 605 16.99 21.14 -11.72
CA LYS A 605 17.92 21.02 -10.60
C LYS A 605 17.15 20.88 -9.30
N THR A 606 17.63 20.01 -8.42
CA THR A 606 17.13 19.91 -7.05
C THR A 606 18.14 20.50 -6.08
N LEU A 607 17.62 21.17 -5.06
CA LEU A 607 18.41 21.83 -4.02
C LEU A 607 17.67 21.78 -2.68
N SER A 608 18.38 21.99 -1.58
CA SER A 608 17.75 22.10 -0.26
C SER A 608 17.81 23.50 0.32
N ILE A 609 16.65 24.01 0.75
CA ILE A 609 16.48 25.27 1.48
C ILE A 609 15.94 24.92 2.87
N SER A 610 16.71 25.21 3.91
CA SER A 610 16.28 25.02 5.29
C SER A 610 15.00 25.80 5.61
N SER A 611 14.27 25.34 6.63
CA SER A 611 13.22 26.13 7.29
C SER A 611 13.65 27.50 7.85
N LEU A 612 14.95 27.81 7.86
CA LEU A 612 15.50 29.14 8.21
C LEU A 612 15.84 29.98 6.97
N GLY A 613 15.53 29.52 5.75
CA GLY A 613 15.78 30.26 4.51
C GLY A 613 17.20 30.16 3.97
N HIS A 614 18.09 29.37 4.57
CA HIS A 614 19.43 29.14 4.03
C HIS A 614 19.43 27.98 3.04
N VAL A 615 20.08 28.15 1.89
CA VAL A 615 20.39 27.06 0.96
C VAL A 615 21.45 26.17 1.60
N ILE A 616 21.09 24.95 2.04
CA ILE A 616 22.01 24.03 2.71
C ILE A 616 22.79 23.20 1.69
N ASN A 617 22.12 22.73 0.64
CA ASN A 617 22.75 22.05 -0.48
C ASN A 617 22.27 22.70 -1.79
N GLY A 618 23.17 23.42 -2.45
CA GLY A 618 22.87 24.14 -3.69
C GLY A 618 22.75 23.26 -4.94
N SER A 619 23.06 21.96 -4.84
CA SER A 619 22.91 20.99 -5.93
C SER A 619 22.85 19.58 -5.35
N ILE A 620 21.63 19.06 -5.17
CA ILE A 620 21.43 17.65 -4.85
C ILE A 620 21.64 16.84 -6.14
N ASP A 621 20.89 17.19 -7.19
CA ASP A 621 21.01 16.58 -8.51
C ASP A 621 20.65 17.59 -9.62
N ILE A 622 21.11 17.31 -10.84
CA ILE A 622 20.87 18.15 -12.02
C ILE A 622 20.75 17.27 -13.27
N LEU A 623 19.66 17.47 -14.02
CA LEU A 623 19.39 16.73 -15.24
C LEU A 623 19.15 17.69 -16.41
N PRO A 624 19.97 17.66 -17.48
CA PRO A 624 19.61 18.27 -18.75
C PRO A 624 18.49 17.45 -19.42
N PHE A 625 17.38 18.10 -19.77
CA PHE A 625 16.22 17.43 -20.38
C PHE A 625 15.98 17.82 -21.84
N TYR A 626 16.69 18.82 -22.39
CA TYR A 626 16.54 19.19 -23.80
C TYR A 626 17.76 19.94 -24.29
N THR A 627 18.44 19.46 -25.33
CA THR A 627 19.60 20.15 -25.94
C THR A 627 19.35 20.37 -27.43
N TYR A 628 19.44 21.62 -27.90
CA TYR A 628 19.27 21.93 -29.32
C TYR A 628 20.59 22.25 -30.00
N LEU A 629 20.82 21.70 -31.20
CA LEU A 629 22.10 21.80 -31.92
C LEU A 629 22.23 23.07 -32.80
N SER A 630 21.31 24.05 -32.71
CA SER A 630 21.34 25.27 -33.54
C SER A 630 21.27 26.56 -32.69
N PRO A 631 22.21 27.53 -32.87
CA PRO A 631 22.48 28.58 -31.88
C PRO A 631 21.67 29.89 -32.04
N ILE A 632 20.37 29.85 -32.33
CA ILE A 632 19.61 31.10 -32.54
C ILE A 632 18.17 30.95 -32.03
N ASP A 633 17.91 31.42 -30.79
CA ASP A 633 16.75 32.22 -30.32
C ASP A 633 16.79 32.41 -28.78
N TYR A 634 16.07 33.42 -28.27
CA TYR A 634 16.23 34.03 -26.94
C TYR A 634 15.17 33.63 -25.88
N ASN A 635 14.14 32.85 -26.24
CA ASN A 635 13.00 32.63 -25.34
C ASN A 635 12.85 31.16 -24.96
N PHE A 636 13.26 30.83 -23.73
CA PHE A 636 13.14 29.49 -23.16
C PHE A 636 12.25 29.57 -21.93
N LYS A 637 10.93 29.67 -22.09
CA LYS A 637 9.98 29.67 -20.95
C LYS A 637 9.92 28.25 -20.38
N THR A 638 9.88 28.12 -19.06
CA THR A 638 9.66 26.84 -18.38
C THR A 638 8.50 26.94 -17.41
N ASP A 639 7.82 25.83 -17.20
CA ASP A 639 6.91 25.66 -16.08
C ASP A 639 7.02 24.23 -15.55
N ILE A 640 7.08 24.09 -14.23
CA ILE A 640 7.21 22.80 -13.54
C ILE A 640 6.01 22.58 -12.64
N MET A 641 5.45 21.38 -12.76
CA MET A 641 4.27 20.99 -12.01
C MET A 641 4.44 19.60 -11.42
N HIS A 642 3.96 19.45 -10.18
CA HIS A 642 3.81 18.15 -9.55
C HIS A 642 2.59 17.43 -10.14
N ILE A 643 2.76 16.18 -10.57
CA ILE A 643 1.70 15.35 -11.16
C ILE A 643 1.07 14.46 -10.11
N ASP A 644 1.86 13.52 -9.61
CA ASP A 644 1.52 12.59 -8.54
C ASP A 644 2.81 11.97 -7.98
N ASN A 645 2.86 11.71 -6.68
CA ASN A 645 4.01 11.11 -5.99
C ASN A 645 5.37 11.75 -6.35
N GLU A 646 6.24 11.02 -7.03
CA GLU A 646 7.57 11.49 -7.46
C GLU A 646 7.56 12.01 -8.91
N LEU A 647 6.42 12.00 -9.59
CA LEU A 647 6.31 12.40 -10.99
C LEU A 647 6.03 13.90 -11.11
N TYR A 648 6.89 14.56 -11.88
CA TYR A 648 6.78 15.96 -12.25
C TYR A 648 6.70 16.05 -13.77
N ALA A 649 5.99 17.05 -14.26
CA ALA A 649 6.05 17.44 -15.66
C ALA A 649 6.70 18.81 -15.77
N VAL A 650 7.51 18.98 -16.80
CA VAL A 650 8.11 20.26 -17.16
C VAL A 650 7.67 20.60 -18.57
N SER A 651 6.90 21.69 -18.67
CA SER A 651 6.53 22.28 -19.95
C SER A 651 7.55 23.37 -20.29
N PHE A 652 7.96 23.46 -21.55
CA PHE A 652 8.95 24.46 -21.96
C PHE A 652 8.81 24.89 -23.42
N SER A 653 9.35 26.05 -23.78
CA SER A 653 9.47 26.52 -25.17
C SER A 653 10.91 26.42 -25.70
N GLY A 654 11.09 26.12 -26.98
CA GLY A 654 12.39 26.14 -27.65
C GLY A 654 12.29 26.06 -29.18
N GLY A 655 13.18 26.72 -29.94
CA GLY A 655 13.07 26.75 -31.41
C GLY A 655 14.28 27.34 -32.14
N ASN A 656 14.12 27.54 -33.46
CA ASN A 656 15.12 28.22 -34.29
C ASN A 656 14.50 29.31 -35.16
N ASN A 657 15.34 30.24 -35.63
CA ASN A 657 14.94 31.39 -36.46
C ASN A 657 14.14 31.11 -37.75
N THR A 658 14.05 29.85 -38.21
CA THR A 658 13.26 29.44 -39.39
C THR A 658 11.97 28.68 -39.03
N ASN A 659 11.90 28.13 -37.83
CA ASN A 659 10.75 27.46 -37.24
C ASN A 659 10.61 27.97 -35.81
N TRP A 660 9.97 29.14 -35.73
CA TRP A 660 9.54 29.82 -34.51
C TRP A 660 9.14 28.85 -33.39
N GLU A 661 9.71 29.10 -32.21
CA GLU A 661 9.55 28.43 -30.91
C GLU A 661 8.47 27.34 -30.85
N ARG A 662 8.86 26.10 -30.60
CA ARG A 662 7.97 24.96 -30.37
C ARG A 662 7.75 24.79 -28.88
N GLY A 663 6.55 24.36 -28.50
CA GLY A 663 6.32 23.86 -27.15
C GLY A 663 6.83 22.42 -27.01
N PHE A 664 7.26 22.08 -25.81
CA PHE A 664 7.63 20.73 -25.42
C PHE A 664 7.07 20.42 -24.03
N LEU A 665 6.85 19.14 -23.78
CA LEU A 665 6.53 18.61 -22.47
C LEU A 665 7.48 17.45 -22.17
N THR A 666 8.06 17.44 -20.98
CA THR A 666 8.81 16.29 -20.47
C THR A 666 8.28 15.85 -19.13
N THR A 667 8.41 14.55 -18.84
CA THR A 667 8.11 13.98 -17.52
C THR A 667 9.39 13.54 -16.84
N ILE A 668 9.48 13.75 -15.53
CA ILE A 668 10.69 13.53 -14.74
C ILE A 668 10.29 12.97 -13.38
N SER A 669 11.07 12.04 -12.85
CA SER A 669 10.88 11.53 -11.49
C SER A 669 11.87 12.18 -10.54
N ILE A 670 11.38 12.73 -9.43
CA ILE A 670 12.19 13.31 -8.35
C ILE A 670 11.82 12.61 -7.05
N ASP A 671 12.76 11.89 -6.46
CA ASP A 671 12.52 11.14 -5.22
C ASP A 671 12.46 12.05 -3.98
N ASP A 672 12.04 11.50 -2.85
CA ASP A 672 11.93 12.22 -1.56
C ASP A 672 13.29 12.70 -1.00
N THR A 673 14.40 12.30 -1.61
CA THR A 673 15.76 12.76 -1.28
C THR A 673 16.31 13.78 -2.28
N GLY A 674 15.55 14.08 -3.33
CA GLY A 674 15.88 15.03 -4.38
C GLY A 674 16.72 14.46 -5.53
N ASN A 675 16.90 13.14 -5.64
CA ASN A 675 17.56 12.58 -6.84
C ASN A 675 16.59 12.54 -8.01
N ILE A 676 17.12 12.80 -9.21
CA ILE A 676 16.35 12.88 -10.45
C ILE A 676 16.65 11.61 -11.27
N SER A 677 15.62 10.86 -11.66
CA SER A 677 15.81 9.68 -12.51
C SER A 677 15.99 10.07 -13.99
N ASP A 678 17.08 9.61 -14.61
CA ASP A 678 17.38 9.83 -16.04
C ASP A 678 16.89 8.70 -16.95
N THR A 679 16.53 7.54 -16.38
CA THR A 679 16.23 6.31 -17.12
C THR A 679 14.95 6.31 -17.96
N ALA A 680 14.11 7.35 -17.85
CA ALA A 680 12.82 7.43 -18.54
C ALA A 680 12.42 8.86 -18.99
N LEU A 681 13.40 9.72 -19.31
CA LEU A 681 13.10 11.06 -19.81
C LEU A 681 12.38 10.99 -21.17
N PHE A 682 11.09 11.35 -21.18
CA PHE A 682 10.29 11.41 -22.38
C PHE A 682 10.03 12.85 -22.76
N ILE A 683 10.45 13.27 -23.95
CA ILE A 683 10.19 14.60 -24.49
C ILE A 683 9.13 14.48 -25.58
N TYR A 684 8.00 15.13 -25.35
CA TYR A 684 6.94 15.31 -26.33
C TYR A 684 7.08 16.66 -27.00
N GLU A 685 7.10 16.68 -28.33
CA GLU A 685 7.04 17.90 -29.12
C GLU A 685 5.63 18.09 -29.69
N PHE A 686 5.02 19.26 -29.47
CA PHE A 686 3.75 19.58 -30.12
C PHE A 686 3.99 19.87 -31.60
N LYS A 687 3.34 19.12 -32.50
CA LYS A 687 3.58 19.26 -33.94
C LYS A 687 3.08 20.62 -34.48
N GLY A 688 4.01 21.41 -35.03
CA GLY A 688 3.72 22.42 -36.07
C GLY A 688 3.07 23.73 -35.60
N ARG A 689 3.39 24.25 -34.41
CA ARG A 689 2.82 25.50 -33.88
C ARG A 689 3.87 26.34 -33.16
N SER A 690 3.84 27.66 -33.38
CA SER A 690 4.69 28.64 -32.69
C SER A 690 4.16 28.97 -31.29
N ALA A 691 5.02 28.90 -30.28
CA ALA A 691 4.70 29.00 -28.85
C ALA A 691 5.62 29.99 -28.12
N LEU A 692 5.06 31.03 -27.48
CA LEU A 692 5.75 31.94 -26.55
C LEU A 692 5.03 31.83 -25.22
N GLY A 693 5.77 31.50 -24.17
CA GLY A 693 5.21 31.30 -22.84
C GLY A 693 4.39 30.03 -22.72
N SER A 694 4.64 29.32 -21.63
CA SER A 694 3.97 28.08 -21.28
C SER A 694 3.50 28.18 -19.85
N THR A 695 2.20 28.13 -19.65
CA THR A 695 1.63 27.79 -18.35
C THR A 695 1.01 26.41 -18.49
N ALA A 696 1.49 25.48 -17.68
CA ALA A 696 0.96 24.14 -17.57
C ALA A 696 0.14 24.03 -16.29
N LEU A 697 -1.17 23.82 -16.43
CA LEU A 697 -2.03 23.63 -15.27
C LEU A 697 -2.31 22.14 -15.05
N ASN A 698 -2.08 21.68 -13.83
CA ASN A 698 -2.48 20.31 -13.47
C ASN A 698 -3.99 20.29 -13.29
N LEU A 699 -4.68 19.51 -14.10
CA LEU A 699 -6.13 19.49 -14.08
C LEU A 699 -6.71 18.57 -13.04
N LEU A 700 -6.02 17.46 -12.80
CA LEU A 700 -6.44 16.36 -11.97
C LEU A 700 -5.19 15.60 -11.51
N SER A 701 -4.81 15.78 -10.24
CA SER A 701 -3.73 15.06 -9.55
C SER A 701 -3.92 13.54 -9.43
N HIS A 702 -4.90 12.96 -10.13
CA HIS A 702 -5.33 11.56 -9.95
C HIS A 702 -5.50 10.78 -11.26
N VAL A 703 -5.38 11.43 -12.43
CA VAL A 703 -5.68 10.75 -13.70
C VAL A 703 -4.85 11.31 -14.85
N ASP A 704 -3.53 11.28 -14.77
CA ASP A 704 -2.70 11.10 -15.98
C ASP A 704 -2.94 12.09 -17.12
N ARG A 705 -3.46 13.30 -16.83
CA ARG A 705 -4.00 14.22 -17.84
C ARG A 705 -3.67 15.66 -17.49
N LEU A 706 -3.01 16.33 -18.43
CA LEU A 706 -2.53 17.69 -18.32
C LEU A 706 -3.26 18.60 -19.31
N ILE A 707 -3.64 19.80 -18.89
CA ILE A 707 -3.91 20.88 -19.85
C ILE A 707 -2.68 21.74 -19.84
N ILE A 708 -2.24 22.08 -21.04
CA ILE A 708 -1.19 23.06 -21.20
C ILE A 708 -1.71 24.13 -22.14
N VAL A 709 -1.49 25.38 -21.74
CA VAL A 709 -1.77 26.55 -22.57
C VAL A 709 -0.43 27.16 -22.95
N TYR A 710 -0.22 27.29 -24.25
CA TYR A 710 0.91 28.04 -24.81
C TYR A 710 0.38 29.31 -25.47
N GLY A 711 1.00 30.45 -25.18
CA GLY A 711 0.80 31.69 -25.93
C GLY A 711 1.46 31.63 -27.31
N SER A 712 1.12 32.53 -28.23
CA SER A 712 1.85 32.65 -29.51
C SER A 712 2.87 33.79 -29.49
N ILE A 713 3.90 33.63 -30.34
CA ILE A 713 4.97 34.62 -30.53
C ILE A 713 4.61 35.71 -31.55
N ASN A 714 3.62 35.44 -32.41
CA ASN A 714 3.29 36.29 -33.54
C ASN A 714 1.85 36.78 -33.47
N SER A 715 1.67 38.08 -33.72
CA SER A 715 0.36 38.71 -33.85
C SER A 715 -0.57 38.10 -34.91
N SER A 716 -0.04 37.26 -35.81
CA SER A 716 -0.78 36.57 -36.88
C SER A 716 -1.17 35.12 -36.55
N GLU A 717 -0.64 34.55 -35.48
CA GLU A 717 -0.96 33.20 -35.03
C GLU A 717 -1.53 33.28 -33.61
N SER A 718 -2.35 32.31 -33.22
CA SER A 718 -2.84 32.22 -31.85
C SER A 718 -2.21 31.01 -31.19
N GLY A 719 -2.00 31.12 -29.88
CA GLY A 719 -1.47 30.05 -29.05
C GLY A 719 -2.32 28.77 -29.14
N PHE A 720 -2.01 27.76 -28.34
CA PHE A 720 -2.81 26.53 -28.34
C PHE A 720 -3.15 26.07 -26.94
N LEU A 721 -4.34 25.48 -26.83
CA LEU A 721 -4.79 24.74 -25.68
C LEU A 721 -4.67 23.26 -26.05
N THR A 722 -3.84 22.52 -25.32
CA THR A 722 -3.74 21.07 -25.50
C THR A 722 -4.16 20.35 -24.24
N MET A 723 -4.74 19.17 -24.42
CA MET A 723 -4.85 18.16 -23.37
C MET A 723 -3.94 16.99 -23.73
N GLU A 724 -3.03 16.71 -22.83
CA GLU A 724 -2.11 15.60 -22.90
C GLU A 724 -2.53 14.51 -21.93
N LYS A 725 -2.30 13.26 -22.30
CA LYS A 725 -2.31 12.13 -21.38
C LYS A 725 -0.86 11.77 -21.07
N ILE A 726 -0.49 11.76 -19.80
CA ILE A 726 0.71 11.04 -19.35
C ILE A 726 0.26 9.62 -19.09
N ASP A 727 0.54 8.71 -20.01
CA ASP A 727 0.29 7.30 -19.79
C ASP A 727 1.11 6.82 -18.58
N LEU A 728 0.52 6.67 -17.39
CA LEU A 728 1.12 5.89 -16.30
C LEU A 728 0.98 4.39 -16.63
N ILE A 729 1.46 3.99 -17.81
CA ILE A 729 1.46 2.59 -18.20
C ILE A 729 2.70 1.97 -17.55
N GLY A 730 2.62 1.64 -16.26
CA GLY A 730 3.30 0.43 -15.85
C GLY A 730 2.77 -0.69 -16.75
N GLU A 731 3.65 -1.44 -17.42
CA GLU A 731 3.20 -2.72 -18.00
C GLU A 731 2.45 -3.49 -16.92
N GLN A 732 1.34 -4.16 -17.25
CA GLN A 732 0.66 -5.02 -16.29
C GLN A 732 1.65 -6.07 -15.80
N LYS A 733 2.07 -5.97 -14.54
CA LYS A 733 3.00 -6.91 -13.95
C LYS A 733 2.22 -8.04 -13.29
N LEU A 734 2.62 -9.26 -13.58
CA LEU A 734 1.92 -10.45 -13.13
C LEU A 734 2.32 -10.75 -11.69
N ILE A 735 1.35 -10.95 -10.81
CA ILE A 735 1.58 -11.53 -9.48
C ILE A 735 1.45 -13.04 -9.60
N ILE A 736 0.33 -13.49 -10.16
CA ILE A 736 0.08 -14.87 -10.53
C ILE A 736 -0.79 -14.91 -11.78
N HIS A 737 -0.47 -15.78 -12.73
CA HIS A 737 -1.19 -15.91 -13.99
C HIS A 737 -1.23 -17.37 -14.46
N LYS A 738 -2.38 -17.79 -14.99
CA LYS A 738 -2.55 -19.12 -15.61
C LYS A 738 -3.28 -19.00 -16.94
N GLY A 739 -2.52 -18.74 -18.01
CA GLY A 739 -3.06 -18.67 -19.37
C GLY A 739 -4.28 -17.77 -19.45
N ASP A 740 -5.37 -18.26 -20.06
CA ASP A 740 -6.65 -17.55 -20.12
C ASP A 740 -7.65 -17.92 -19.00
N SER A 741 -7.19 -18.62 -17.95
CA SER A 741 -8.03 -19.07 -16.82
C SER A 741 -8.24 -17.96 -15.80
N TYR A 742 -7.15 -17.42 -15.26
CA TYR A 742 -7.19 -16.37 -14.23
C TYR A 742 -5.84 -15.66 -14.13
N ALA A 743 -5.86 -14.44 -13.60
CA ALA A 743 -4.66 -13.76 -13.14
C ALA A 743 -4.95 -12.77 -12.01
N ILE A 744 -3.90 -12.47 -11.25
CA ILE A 744 -3.80 -11.34 -10.34
C ILE A 744 -2.59 -10.54 -10.82
N MET A 745 -2.78 -9.26 -11.06
CA MET A 745 -1.82 -8.38 -11.70
C MET A 745 -1.83 -7.04 -11.00
N VAL A 746 -0.73 -6.30 -11.08
CA VAL A 746 -0.64 -4.95 -10.58
C VAL A 746 -0.14 -4.02 -11.69
N ASN A 747 -0.75 -2.84 -11.78
CA ASN A 747 -0.20 -1.72 -12.51
C ASN A 747 0.04 -0.60 -11.50
N TYR A 748 1.31 -0.31 -11.22
CA TYR A 748 1.72 0.61 -10.16
C TYR A 748 1.16 0.19 -8.80
N ASN A 749 0.07 0.79 -8.31
CA ASN A 749 -0.66 0.37 -7.11
C ASN A 749 -2.06 -0.23 -7.39
N LEU A 750 -2.52 -0.20 -8.64
CA LEU A 750 -3.82 -0.73 -9.02
C LEU A 750 -3.72 -2.25 -9.19
N LEU A 751 -4.29 -2.97 -8.23
CA LEU A 751 -4.45 -4.41 -8.29
C LEU A 751 -5.66 -4.75 -9.16
N THR A 752 -5.45 -5.59 -10.17
CA THR A 752 -6.50 -6.15 -11.00
C THR A 752 -6.46 -7.67 -10.91
N ALA A 753 -7.59 -8.28 -10.58
CA ALA A 753 -7.73 -9.74 -10.57
C ALA A 753 -8.86 -10.14 -11.52
N TRP A 754 -8.61 -11.10 -12.40
CA TRP A 754 -9.63 -11.58 -13.33
C TRP A 754 -9.69 -13.10 -13.38
N MET A 755 -10.86 -13.62 -13.71
CA MET A 755 -11.12 -15.05 -13.86
C MET A 755 -12.12 -15.30 -14.99
N THR A 756 -11.81 -16.26 -15.85
CA THR A 756 -12.70 -16.70 -16.94
C THR A 756 -13.57 -17.85 -16.46
N ILE A 757 -14.88 -17.60 -16.39
CA ILE A 757 -15.89 -18.57 -15.97
C ILE A 757 -16.81 -18.83 -17.16
N GLY A 758 -16.84 -20.08 -17.63
CA GLY A 758 -17.44 -20.42 -18.92
C GLY A 758 -16.73 -19.69 -20.07
N ASN A 759 -17.45 -18.78 -20.74
CA ASN A 759 -16.93 -17.97 -21.86
C ASN A 759 -16.79 -16.48 -21.51
N THR A 760 -16.94 -16.11 -20.23
CA THR A 760 -16.94 -14.71 -19.78
C THR A 760 -15.81 -14.49 -18.80
N THR A 761 -15.02 -13.43 -19.01
CA THR A 761 -13.99 -12.98 -18.07
C THR A 761 -14.57 -11.94 -17.15
N TYR A 762 -14.49 -12.19 -15.85
CA TYR A 762 -14.90 -11.27 -14.79
C TYR A 762 -13.65 -10.62 -14.21
N THR A 763 -13.70 -9.31 -13.99
CA THR A 763 -12.56 -8.53 -13.51
C THR A 763 -12.95 -7.79 -12.23
N LEU A 764 -12.09 -7.88 -11.23
CA LEU A 764 -12.17 -7.18 -9.96
C LEU A 764 -10.97 -6.25 -9.81
N SER A 765 -11.12 -5.19 -9.04
CA SER A 765 -10.07 -4.21 -8.80
C SER A 765 -9.91 -3.88 -7.31
N GLY A 766 -8.71 -3.44 -6.93
CA GLY A 766 -8.41 -2.86 -5.64
C GLY A 766 -7.11 -2.05 -5.69
N THR A 767 -6.72 -1.45 -4.57
CA THR A 767 -5.50 -0.63 -4.50
C THR A 767 -4.58 -1.18 -3.42
N LEU A 768 -3.27 -1.17 -3.69
CA LEU A 768 -2.22 -1.58 -2.76
C LEU A 768 -1.50 -0.38 -2.18
N SER A 769 -0.95 -0.55 -0.99
CA SER A 769 0.06 0.37 -0.44
C SER A 769 1.45 -0.11 -0.86
N PHE A 770 2.34 0.83 -1.17
CA PHE A 770 3.73 0.51 -1.50
C PHE A 770 4.53 0.13 -0.25
N ASP A 771 5.63 -0.59 -0.49
CA ASP A 771 6.66 -0.96 0.49
C ASP A 771 6.11 -1.60 1.77
N THR A 772 4.94 -2.22 1.66
CA THR A 772 4.21 -2.85 2.76
C THR A 772 3.67 -4.20 2.33
N TRP A 773 3.87 -5.21 3.18
CA TRP A 773 3.31 -6.54 2.98
C TRP A 773 1.79 -6.50 3.07
N THR A 774 1.14 -6.80 1.96
CA THR A 774 -0.31 -6.86 1.80
C THR A 774 -0.72 -8.28 1.45
N ARG A 775 -1.75 -8.78 2.13
CA ARG A 775 -2.34 -10.09 1.80
C ARG A 775 -3.39 -9.91 0.71
N ILE A 776 -3.33 -10.76 -0.30
CA ILE A 776 -4.33 -10.82 -1.38
C ILE A 776 -4.95 -12.21 -1.38
N ASP A 777 -6.29 -12.26 -1.37
CA ASP A 777 -7.04 -13.51 -1.52
C ASP A 777 -8.08 -13.36 -2.65
N LEU A 778 -7.93 -14.15 -3.73
CA LEU A 778 -8.93 -14.27 -4.80
C LEU A 778 -9.72 -15.57 -4.61
N THR A 779 -11.03 -15.46 -4.46
CA THR A 779 -11.91 -16.60 -4.15
C THR A 779 -13.04 -16.72 -5.16
N TYR A 780 -13.34 -17.94 -5.59
CA TYR A 780 -14.55 -18.27 -6.34
C TYR A 780 -15.21 -19.52 -5.75
N GLY A 781 -16.52 -19.44 -5.52
CA GLY A 781 -17.31 -20.50 -4.89
C GLY A 781 -18.46 -21.05 -5.73
N GLY A 782 -18.41 -20.90 -7.06
CA GLY A 782 -19.48 -21.38 -7.97
C GLY A 782 -20.65 -20.41 -8.17
N GLY A 783 -20.68 -19.29 -7.44
CA GLY A 783 -21.74 -18.27 -7.51
C GLY A 783 -21.27 -16.82 -7.31
N LEU A 784 -20.11 -16.64 -6.67
CA LEU A 784 -19.53 -15.34 -6.33
C LEU A 784 -18.02 -15.40 -6.52
N LEU A 785 -17.48 -14.39 -7.20
CA LEU A 785 -16.05 -14.10 -7.28
C LEU A 785 -15.76 -12.93 -6.34
N LYS A 786 -14.72 -13.05 -5.50
CA LYS A 786 -14.33 -12.00 -4.54
C LYS A 786 -12.82 -11.84 -4.47
N LEU A 787 -12.40 -10.59 -4.30
CA LEU A 787 -11.02 -10.17 -4.06
C LEU A 787 -10.96 -9.50 -2.68
N TYR A 788 -10.15 -10.08 -1.79
CA TYR A 788 -9.85 -9.53 -0.48
C TYR A 788 -8.44 -8.94 -0.49
N ILE A 789 -8.31 -7.77 0.14
CA ILE A 789 -7.03 -7.12 0.43
C ILE A 789 -6.96 -6.93 1.95
N ASN A 790 -5.98 -7.56 2.60
CA ASN A 790 -5.87 -7.61 4.06
C ASN A 790 -7.20 -8.04 4.73
N ASP A 791 -7.77 -9.15 4.26
CA ASP A 791 -9.04 -9.73 4.74
C ASP A 791 -10.29 -8.84 4.52
N VAL A 792 -10.18 -7.72 3.79
CA VAL A 792 -11.30 -6.79 3.50
C VAL A 792 -11.63 -6.77 2.00
N ILE A 793 -12.92 -6.80 1.67
CA ILE A 793 -13.40 -6.63 0.28
C ILE A 793 -13.37 -5.15 -0.10
N GLN A 794 -12.64 -4.82 -1.17
CA GLN A 794 -12.56 -3.46 -1.72
C GLN A 794 -13.78 -3.11 -2.59
N THR A 795 -13.99 -1.82 -2.88
CA THR A 795 -15.00 -1.37 -3.85
C THR A 795 -14.71 -1.97 -5.23
N GLY A 796 -15.66 -2.72 -5.81
CA GLY A 796 -15.42 -3.48 -7.04
C GLY A 796 -14.70 -4.82 -6.83
N GLY A 797 -14.52 -5.25 -5.57
CA GLY A 797 -13.89 -6.52 -5.18
C GLY A 797 -14.86 -7.71 -5.08
N SER A 798 -16.08 -7.61 -5.59
CA SER A 798 -17.02 -8.75 -5.64
C SER A 798 -17.94 -8.67 -6.84
N GLU A 799 -18.13 -9.81 -7.51
CA GLU A 799 -19.00 -9.93 -8.69
C GLU A 799 -19.79 -11.25 -8.64
N SER A 800 -21.09 -11.20 -8.99
CA SER A 800 -21.92 -12.40 -9.08
C SER A 800 -21.70 -13.10 -10.42
N CYS A 801 -21.37 -14.38 -10.38
CA CYS A 801 -21.04 -15.15 -11.58
C CYS A 801 -21.33 -16.63 -11.35
N SER A 802 -21.73 -17.35 -12.41
CA SER A 802 -22.08 -18.77 -12.31
C SER A 802 -21.47 -19.57 -13.45
N GLY A 803 -20.95 -20.75 -13.15
CA GLY A 803 -20.36 -21.67 -14.12
C GLY A 803 -19.08 -22.30 -13.63
N THR A 804 -18.34 -22.91 -14.55
CA THR A 804 -17.04 -23.53 -14.25
C THR A 804 -15.89 -22.63 -14.67
N ILE A 805 -14.84 -22.56 -13.85
CA ILE A 805 -13.57 -21.92 -14.19
C ILE A 805 -13.02 -22.56 -15.47
N LYS A 806 -12.57 -21.74 -16.41
CA LYS A 806 -11.92 -22.21 -17.63
C LYS A 806 -10.60 -22.89 -17.25
N ASN A 807 -10.36 -24.08 -17.79
CA ASN A 807 -9.10 -24.81 -17.60
C ASN A 807 -8.29 -24.88 -18.89
N ASN A 808 -6.97 -24.86 -18.76
CA ASN A 808 -6.01 -24.96 -19.85
C ASN A 808 -4.76 -25.74 -19.40
N THR A 809 -3.90 -26.07 -20.36
CA THR A 809 -2.61 -26.72 -20.13
C THR A 809 -1.46 -25.74 -19.96
N ASP A 810 -1.76 -24.45 -19.77
CA ASP A 810 -0.74 -23.42 -19.63
C ASP A 810 -0.05 -23.52 -18.26
N HIS A 811 1.18 -23.03 -18.23
CA HIS A 811 1.99 -22.93 -17.03
C HIS A 811 1.43 -21.89 -16.06
N LEU A 812 1.82 -22.02 -14.79
CA LEU A 812 1.59 -21.00 -13.77
C LEU A 812 2.79 -20.07 -13.77
N ILE A 813 2.55 -18.77 -13.93
CA ILE A 813 3.60 -17.74 -13.91
C ILE A 813 3.44 -16.89 -12.67
N PHE A 814 4.51 -16.71 -11.89
CA PHE A 814 4.54 -15.79 -10.75
C PHE A 814 5.49 -14.61 -10.99
N GLY A 815 5.10 -13.43 -10.52
CA GLY A 815 5.99 -12.24 -10.48
C GLY A 815 6.48 -11.74 -11.84
N GLY A 816 5.79 -12.05 -12.94
CA GLY A 816 6.18 -11.67 -14.30
C GLY A 816 6.35 -10.16 -14.46
N GLY A 817 7.59 -9.70 -14.53
CA GLY A 817 7.96 -8.28 -14.60
C GLY A 817 7.63 -7.47 -13.35
N LEU A 818 7.27 -8.11 -12.23
CA LEU A 818 6.96 -7.44 -10.97
C LEU A 818 8.21 -6.71 -10.42
N PHE A 819 8.01 -5.56 -9.79
CA PHE A 819 9.02 -4.87 -8.99
C PHE A 819 8.58 -4.86 -7.52
N GLY A 820 9.27 -5.62 -6.67
CA GLY A 820 8.85 -5.89 -5.29
C GLY A 820 9.03 -7.36 -4.91
N ALA A 821 8.37 -7.83 -3.86
CA ALA A 821 8.52 -9.19 -3.34
C ALA A 821 7.19 -9.94 -3.25
N ILE A 822 7.22 -11.26 -3.49
CA ILE A 822 6.11 -12.18 -3.25
C ILE A 822 6.51 -13.21 -2.21
N ASP A 823 5.56 -13.57 -1.35
CA ASP A 823 5.70 -14.56 -0.30
C ASP A 823 4.41 -15.41 -0.18
N GLU A 824 4.56 -16.66 0.29
CA GLU A 824 3.47 -17.61 0.60
C GLU A 824 2.39 -17.73 -0.48
N ILE A 825 2.75 -18.06 -1.73
CA ILE A 825 1.71 -18.36 -2.74
C ILE A 825 1.04 -19.68 -2.39
N LYS A 826 -0.27 -19.65 -2.23
CA LYS A 826 -1.09 -20.82 -1.94
C LYS A 826 -2.29 -20.91 -2.86
N ILE A 827 -2.48 -22.08 -3.46
CA ILE A 827 -3.66 -22.38 -4.29
C ILE A 827 -4.36 -23.59 -3.67
N PHE A 828 -5.66 -23.46 -3.38
CA PHE A 828 -6.43 -24.57 -2.84
C PHE A 828 -7.86 -24.62 -3.36
N ARG A 829 -8.46 -25.80 -3.19
CA ARG A 829 -9.85 -26.05 -3.53
C ARG A 829 -10.75 -25.73 -2.34
N GLY A 830 -11.58 -24.71 -2.50
CA GLY A 830 -12.53 -24.23 -1.49
C GLY A 830 -12.66 -22.71 -1.52
N VAL A 831 -13.58 -22.18 -0.72
CA VAL A 831 -13.78 -20.72 -0.55
C VAL A 831 -13.19 -20.30 0.78
N TYR A 832 -12.27 -19.33 0.75
CA TYR A 832 -11.86 -18.62 1.95
C TYR A 832 -12.94 -17.63 2.38
N VAL A 833 -13.30 -17.69 3.66
CA VAL A 833 -14.04 -16.64 4.35
C VAL A 833 -13.09 -16.16 5.45
N PRO A 834 -12.58 -14.92 5.38
CA PRO A 834 -11.78 -14.36 6.45
C PRO A 834 -12.57 -14.39 7.77
N THR A 835 -11.91 -14.77 8.86
CA THR A 835 -12.49 -14.75 10.22
C THR A 835 -12.17 -13.46 10.94
#